data_AF-R9I6P5-F1
#
_entry.id   AF-R9I6P5-F1
#
_cell.length_a   1.000
_cell.length_b   1.000
_cell.length_c   1.000
_cell.angle_alpha   90.00
_cell.angle_beta   90.00
_cell.angle_gamma   90.00
#
_symmetry.space_group_name_H-M   'P 1'
#
loop_
_entity.id
_entity.type
_entity.pdbx_description
1 polymer ?
#
loop_
_entity_poly.entity_id
_entity_poly.type
_entity_poly.pdbx_seq_one_letter_code
_entity_poly.pdbx_strand_id
1 'polypeptide(L)'
;MQEALLVPEIRPERFLDPSAGTGMFISTLKDVPEIHCFEKDRLTGRILSSLYPESRVTIDGFQSIQPYYNNYFDVVSSNIPFGNTRVYDLDFDRSEDAVRKFSLAAVHNYFFLKGMDTLREGGILAYITTSGVMDSPQNRPVREWLVNHANLVSVIRLPDNLFVDAGTEVGSDLIVLQKNTRKSELTEKERNFIETRIISGGIHINNSYADLEHIVHTSVSMGKNMYGQPAMNFIHEGGVGTISEHLRQLLAQDVGNHLDRKLYEANLSRPTVSTILKTGPEIPPETTAVEHRQEMQEKSLLSTKPYEPMLNLFAAYADEEQTEVQVVESRPSPGRAPSASRKKKGDEPEMFNLFSQENMYDEAATQEDMTGERAAAEARWQERRQKIEEERKKEMEPRPFTGEIRPEYKNGSLVKAGEQYGYLQGVGTPEVQFHPLRLTVTQQYRAAYYIPLREAYHNLYNAEAETETEQPELREELNRQYDRFHRMFRELNGKDNAKFLLMDAGGREMLSLERSVNGKIQKADIFTVPVSFNANEVTHVDTPQEALAASLNKFGEVNLEYMENLCDIGRQELLEQLEERIFYNPMMKNHEIKDRFIAGNVIAKAEWIENYLKDHPDDDAGKKSLEALRKAIPEPISFEQLDFNLGERWIPMSVYEEFAGYLFETKARIHYTESIDEFSVSFESSNANITDRYYVKGEKRGYYGNDLLKHALHNTVPDITKTVQDKEGNDIKVRDAEAIQLADTKINEIRSAFTGWLNEQLPEFKQNLADMYNRKFNCYVRPDYDGSLQSFPFLDLKGLGIPSLYGSQKNAVWMLKMNGGGIIDHQVGTGKTLIMCVAAFEMKRLGLANKPMIIGLKSNVHDIADTFRRAYPNARVLYPGREDFTPEKRVGIFHDIKNNNWDCIILTHDQFGKIPQSPEIQQEIYTQEIESIEENLAVFEQQGNEVTGWIKKGLERRKENLEAKLEKLEQDIKDRTDDVTDFRQMGIDHLFVDESHYQNFYEFPIKLLNYLVIICFDP
;
A
#
# COMPACT_ATOMS: atom_id res chain seq x y z
N MET A 1 -8.53 0.02 42.74
CA MET A 1 -8.74 -1.40 42.39
C MET A 1 -8.22 -2.36 43.47
N GLN A 2 -6.94 -2.28 43.88
CA GLN A 2 -6.36 -3.14 44.92
C GLN A 2 -7.21 -3.22 46.20
N GLU A 3 -7.60 -2.07 46.77
CA GLU A 3 -8.48 -2.05 47.97
C GLU A 3 -9.86 -2.65 47.72
N ALA A 4 -10.45 -2.43 46.55
CA ALA A 4 -11.75 -2.99 46.17
C ALA A 4 -11.70 -4.51 45.97
N LEU A 5 -10.54 -5.06 45.57
CA LEU A 5 -10.29 -6.50 45.47
C LEU A 5 -9.98 -7.15 46.83
N LEU A 6 -9.50 -6.39 47.80
CA LEU A 6 -9.32 -6.87 49.17
C LEU A 6 -10.65 -7.10 49.90
N VAL A 7 -11.71 -6.37 49.55
CA VAL A 7 -13.07 -6.54 50.11
C VAL A 7 -13.62 -7.97 49.90
N PRO A 8 -13.53 -8.58 48.70
CA PRO A 8 -13.84 -9.99 48.48
C PRO A 8 -12.69 -10.97 48.79
N GLU A 9 -11.59 -10.53 49.41
CA GLU A 9 -10.36 -11.31 49.70
C GLU A 9 -9.59 -11.84 48.48
N ILE A 10 -9.70 -11.16 47.33
CA ILE A 10 -8.99 -11.56 46.11
C ILE A 10 -7.57 -10.99 46.12
N ARG A 11 -6.58 -11.89 46.02
CA ARG A 11 -5.15 -11.54 45.90
C ARG A 11 -4.61 -12.05 44.56
N PRO A 12 -4.33 -11.17 43.59
CA PRO A 12 -3.78 -11.60 42.31
C PRO A 12 -2.33 -12.05 42.46
N GLU A 13 -1.96 -13.14 41.79
CA GLU A 13 -0.57 -13.63 41.74
C GLU A 13 0.16 -13.11 40.49
N ARG A 14 -0.57 -12.94 39.39
CA ARG A 14 -0.05 -12.56 38.07
C ARG A 14 -0.77 -11.33 37.54
N PHE A 15 -0.02 -10.26 37.35
CA PHE A 15 -0.53 -8.96 36.89
C PHE A 15 0.14 -8.54 35.58
N LEU A 16 -0.66 -7.99 34.66
CA LEU A 16 -0.19 -7.43 33.40
C LEU A 16 -0.61 -5.96 33.28
N ASP A 17 0.37 -5.10 33.01
CA ASP A 17 0.18 -3.73 32.55
C ASP A 17 0.61 -3.61 31.07
N PRO A 18 -0.32 -3.62 30.11
CA PRO A 18 0.00 -3.55 28.68
C PRO A 18 0.48 -2.17 28.20
N SER A 19 0.43 -1.12 29.03
CA SER A 19 0.84 0.24 28.68
C SER A 19 1.29 1.00 29.93
N ALA A 20 2.40 0.54 30.51
CA ALA A 20 2.77 0.85 31.88
C ALA A 20 3.27 2.29 32.11
N GLY A 21 3.70 3.00 31.06
CA GLY A 21 4.36 4.30 31.21
C GLY A 21 5.54 4.21 32.16
N THR A 22 5.62 5.12 33.13
CA THR A 22 6.65 5.09 34.19
C THR A 22 6.32 4.14 35.36
N GLY A 23 5.22 3.37 35.27
CA GLY A 23 4.88 2.32 36.25
C GLY A 23 4.09 2.81 37.45
N MET A 24 3.24 3.83 37.28
CA MET A 24 2.43 4.36 38.39
C MET A 24 1.45 3.32 38.96
N PHE A 25 0.88 2.45 38.11
CA PHE A 25 -0.04 1.39 38.53
C PHE A 25 0.64 0.30 39.36
N ILE A 26 1.88 -0.06 39.01
CA ILE A 26 2.63 -1.10 39.72
C ILE A 26 3.29 -0.61 41.00
N SER A 27 3.42 0.72 41.19
CA SER A 27 3.98 1.34 42.39
C SER A 27 3.31 0.90 43.71
N THR A 28 2.02 0.56 43.64
CA THR A 28 1.17 0.15 44.77
C THR A 28 1.04 -1.37 44.91
N LEU A 29 1.48 -2.15 43.91
CA LEU A 29 1.30 -3.61 43.82
C LEU A 29 2.50 -4.39 44.36
N LYS A 30 2.99 -4.07 45.56
CA LYS A 30 4.20 -4.68 46.14
C LYS A 30 4.06 -6.16 46.54
N ASP A 31 2.84 -6.63 46.73
CA ASP A 31 2.54 -7.98 47.21
C ASP A 31 2.22 -8.97 46.08
N VAL A 32 2.36 -8.57 44.81
CA VAL A 32 2.09 -9.42 43.63
C VAL A 32 3.39 -10.08 43.14
N PRO A 33 3.49 -11.42 43.13
CA PRO A 33 4.71 -12.14 42.75
C PRO A 33 5.18 -11.96 41.29
N GLU A 34 4.27 -11.90 40.33
CA GLU A 34 4.61 -11.79 38.90
C GLU A 34 3.93 -10.58 38.26
N ILE A 35 4.75 -9.58 37.89
CA ILE A 35 4.29 -8.34 37.24
C ILE A 35 4.96 -8.25 35.86
N HIS A 36 4.13 -8.20 34.82
CA HIS A 36 4.57 -7.99 33.44
C HIS A 36 4.13 -6.60 32.97
N CYS A 37 5.05 -5.87 32.36
CA CYS A 37 4.80 -4.52 31.85
C CYS A 37 5.24 -4.42 30.39
N PHE A 38 4.41 -3.78 29.57
CA PHE A 38 4.76 -3.36 28.22
C PHE A 38 4.80 -1.84 28.16
N GLU A 39 5.81 -1.31 27.48
CA GLU A 39 5.93 0.11 27.16
C GLU A 39 6.57 0.28 25.79
N LYS A 40 5.87 0.95 24.87
CA LYS A 40 6.32 1.14 23.49
C LYS A 40 7.42 2.20 23.40
N ASP A 41 7.36 3.25 24.23
CA ASP A 41 8.38 4.30 24.22
C ASP A 41 9.69 3.82 24.86
N ARG A 42 10.79 3.93 24.11
CA ARG A 42 12.09 3.39 24.50
C ARG A 42 12.67 4.08 25.74
N LEU A 43 12.47 5.39 25.87
CA LEU A 43 13.01 6.15 27.00
C LEU A 43 12.20 5.83 28.27
N THR A 44 10.88 5.89 28.18
CA THR A 44 9.95 5.60 29.27
C THR A 44 10.09 4.16 29.74
N GLY A 45 10.20 3.20 28.81
CA GLY A 45 10.44 1.80 29.13
C GLY A 45 11.75 1.58 29.88
N ARG A 46 12.83 2.29 29.54
CA ARG A 46 14.11 2.22 30.29
C ARG A 46 13.99 2.81 31.70
N ILE A 47 13.23 3.90 31.86
CA ILE A 47 12.95 4.49 33.18
C ILE A 47 12.15 3.48 34.03
N LEU A 48 11.12 2.88 33.44
CA LEU A 48 10.29 1.85 34.08
C LEU A 48 11.13 0.65 34.55
N SER A 49 11.99 0.10 33.68
CA SER A 49 12.92 -0.98 34.04
C SER A 49 13.86 -0.61 35.19
N SER A 50 14.24 0.67 35.29
CA SER A 50 15.12 1.16 36.35
C SER A 50 14.40 1.35 37.68
N LEU A 51 13.14 1.80 37.65
CA LEU A 51 12.32 2.00 38.84
C LEU A 51 11.82 0.68 39.45
N TYR A 52 11.56 -0.33 38.62
CA TYR A 52 11.01 -1.62 39.03
C TYR A 52 11.81 -2.80 38.46
N PRO A 53 13.05 -3.03 38.96
CA PRO A 53 13.93 -4.08 38.45
C PRO A 53 13.42 -5.51 38.69
N GLU A 54 12.55 -5.69 39.68
CA GLU A 54 11.92 -6.99 40.00
C GLU A 54 10.76 -7.35 39.06
N SER A 55 10.24 -6.37 38.29
CA SER A 55 9.16 -6.57 37.33
C SER A 55 9.71 -6.94 35.94
N ARG A 56 8.99 -7.76 35.18
CA ARG A 56 9.35 -8.05 33.79
C ARG A 56 8.89 -6.93 32.87
N VAL A 57 9.81 -6.08 32.44
CA VAL A 57 9.54 -4.96 31.54
C VAL A 57 9.96 -5.30 30.11
N THR A 58 9.00 -5.26 29.19
CA THR A 58 9.22 -5.40 27.74
C THR A 58 9.10 -4.03 27.09
N ILE A 59 10.18 -3.55 26.47
CA ILE A 59 10.22 -2.26 25.77
C ILE A 59 9.83 -2.51 24.31
N ASP A 60 8.55 -2.76 24.09
CA ASP A 60 7.93 -3.04 22.80
C ASP A 60 6.41 -2.79 22.88
N GLY A 61 5.73 -2.76 21.74
CA GLY A 61 4.27 -2.64 21.68
C GLY A 61 3.56 -3.87 22.26
N PHE A 62 2.37 -3.68 22.83
CA PHE A 62 1.59 -4.76 23.44
C PHE A 62 1.28 -5.91 22.46
N GLN A 63 1.21 -5.62 21.15
CA GLN A 63 1.01 -6.63 20.11
C GLN A 63 2.13 -7.68 20.01
N SER A 64 3.32 -7.39 20.55
CA SER A 64 4.45 -8.33 20.59
C SER A 64 4.30 -9.44 21.65
N ILE A 65 3.27 -9.36 22.51
CA ILE A 65 3.04 -10.36 23.55
C ILE A 65 2.86 -11.74 22.93
N GLN A 66 3.65 -12.68 23.43
CA GLN A 66 3.71 -14.02 22.86
C GLN A 66 2.40 -14.80 23.11
N PRO A 67 1.88 -15.56 22.13
CA PRO A 67 0.59 -16.25 22.24
C PRO A 67 0.45 -17.22 23.42
N TYR A 68 1.56 -17.72 23.97
CA TYR A 68 1.54 -18.60 25.15
C TYR A 68 1.11 -17.89 26.44
N TYR A 69 1.07 -16.55 26.46
CA TYR A 69 0.47 -15.76 27.56
C TYR A 69 -1.06 -15.62 27.45
N ASN A 70 -1.69 -16.21 26.43
CA ASN A 70 -3.15 -16.26 26.36
C ASN A 70 -3.72 -17.11 27.51
N ASN A 71 -4.75 -16.61 28.18
CA ASN A 71 -5.36 -17.22 29.37
C ASN A 71 -4.41 -17.39 30.57
N TYR A 72 -3.44 -16.48 30.75
CA TYR A 72 -2.39 -16.61 31.78
C TYR A 72 -2.59 -15.72 33.02
N PHE A 73 -2.95 -14.45 32.84
CA PHE A 73 -2.92 -13.45 33.91
C PHE A 73 -4.19 -13.45 34.76
N ASP A 74 -4.06 -13.16 36.06
CA ASP A 74 -5.19 -13.00 36.99
C ASP A 74 -5.88 -11.65 36.80
N VAL A 75 -5.08 -10.60 36.62
CA VAL A 75 -5.53 -9.22 36.49
C VAL A 75 -4.75 -8.53 35.38
N VAL A 76 -5.48 -7.85 34.50
CA VAL A 76 -4.92 -6.96 33.49
C VAL A 76 -5.47 -5.57 33.75
N SER A 77 -4.59 -4.60 34.00
CA SER A 77 -5.02 -3.23 34.30
C SER A 77 -4.02 -2.21 33.82
N SER A 78 -4.52 -1.11 33.25
CA SER A 78 -3.71 -0.06 32.66
C SER A 78 -4.53 1.20 32.37
N ASN A 79 -3.83 2.31 32.16
CA ASN A 79 -4.36 3.46 31.45
C ASN A 79 -3.97 3.32 29.96
N ILE A 80 -4.89 2.78 29.16
CA ILE A 80 -4.58 2.39 27.78
C ILE A 80 -4.53 3.62 26.86
N PRO A 81 -3.74 3.60 25.78
CA PRO A 81 -3.63 4.72 24.85
C PRO A 81 -4.98 5.07 24.20
N PHE A 82 -5.19 6.37 23.96
CA PHE A 82 -6.42 6.95 23.43
C PHE A 82 -6.27 7.31 21.95
N GLY A 83 -7.27 6.98 21.12
CA GLY A 83 -7.34 7.45 19.73
C GLY A 83 -7.72 6.39 18.69
N ASN A 84 -7.92 6.86 17.44
CA ASN A 84 -8.19 6.01 16.28
C ASN A 84 -6.89 5.74 15.50
N THR A 85 -5.82 5.37 16.22
CA THR A 85 -4.57 4.88 15.63
C THR A 85 -4.77 3.40 15.29
N ARG A 86 -4.37 3.00 14.08
CA ARG A 86 -4.44 1.61 13.66
C ARG A 86 -3.32 0.81 14.31
N VAL A 87 -3.66 -0.39 14.78
CA VAL A 87 -2.70 -1.37 15.27
C VAL A 87 -2.69 -2.53 14.30
N TYR A 88 -1.52 -3.06 13.97
CA TYR A 88 -1.40 -4.30 13.22
C TYR A 88 -1.11 -5.45 14.19
N ASP A 89 -1.92 -6.51 14.12
CA ASP A 89 -1.73 -7.76 14.83
C ASP A 89 -2.21 -8.90 13.92
N LEU A 90 -1.30 -9.82 13.60
CA LEU A 90 -1.52 -10.92 12.66
C LEU A 90 -2.66 -11.83 13.08
N ASP A 91 -2.77 -12.15 14.38
CA ASP A 91 -3.80 -13.04 14.91
C ASP A 91 -5.19 -12.43 14.74
N PHE A 92 -5.27 -11.10 14.84
CA PHE A 92 -6.52 -10.36 14.72
C PHE A 92 -6.93 -10.11 13.26
N ASP A 93 -5.97 -9.83 12.37
CA ASP A 93 -6.25 -9.59 10.94
C ASP A 93 -6.70 -10.89 10.23
N ARG A 94 -6.12 -12.04 10.65
CA ARG A 94 -6.47 -13.38 10.13
C ARG A 94 -7.68 -14.03 10.78
N SER A 95 -8.12 -13.53 11.93
CA SER A 95 -9.28 -14.08 12.64
C SER A 95 -10.55 -14.07 11.77
N GLU A 96 -11.36 -15.12 11.82
CA GLU A 96 -12.68 -15.14 11.17
C GLU A 96 -13.69 -14.19 11.84
N ASP A 97 -13.46 -13.85 13.11
CA ASP A 97 -14.28 -12.89 13.86
C ASP A 97 -14.15 -11.46 13.30
N ALA A 98 -15.24 -10.93 12.76
CA ALA A 98 -15.31 -9.58 12.20
C ALA A 98 -15.01 -8.48 13.24
N VAL A 99 -15.32 -8.70 14.52
CA VAL A 99 -15.08 -7.72 15.59
C VAL A 99 -13.59 -7.59 15.88
N ARG A 100 -12.83 -8.70 15.79
CA ARG A 100 -11.36 -8.68 15.94
C ARG A 100 -10.71 -7.82 14.86
N LYS A 101 -11.10 -7.99 13.59
CA LYS A 101 -10.60 -7.12 12.49
C LYS A 101 -11.01 -5.67 12.67
N PHE A 102 -12.25 -5.42 13.10
CA PHE A 102 -12.74 -4.08 13.38
C PHE A 102 -11.94 -3.38 14.50
N SER A 103 -11.53 -4.12 15.53
CA SER A 103 -10.77 -3.56 16.65
C SER A 103 -9.40 -3.00 16.27
N LEU A 104 -8.79 -3.51 15.18
CA LEU A 104 -7.51 -3.00 14.66
C LEU A 104 -7.58 -1.54 14.18
N ALA A 105 -8.78 -1.02 13.92
CA ALA A 105 -8.97 0.37 13.47
C ALA A 105 -8.71 1.41 14.57
N ALA A 106 -8.79 1.01 15.85
CA ALA A 106 -8.66 1.89 16.99
C ALA A 106 -7.93 1.20 18.15
N VAL A 107 -6.78 1.74 18.54
CA VAL A 107 -5.90 1.17 19.57
C VAL A 107 -6.62 0.79 20.86
N HIS A 108 -7.55 1.62 21.36
CA HIS A 108 -8.27 1.33 22.59
C HIS A 108 -9.18 0.09 22.47
N ASN A 109 -9.80 -0.15 21.31
CA ASN A 109 -10.62 -1.33 21.06
C ASN A 109 -9.74 -2.59 21.02
N TYR A 110 -8.61 -2.51 20.34
CA TYR A 110 -7.62 -3.60 20.27
C TYR A 110 -7.14 -4.01 21.67
N PHE A 111 -6.79 -3.04 22.53
CA PHE A 111 -6.33 -3.31 23.89
C PHE A 111 -7.38 -4.06 24.74
N PHE A 112 -8.67 -3.75 24.60
CA PHE A 112 -9.75 -4.47 25.28
C PHE A 112 -9.82 -5.94 24.86
N LEU A 113 -9.83 -6.23 23.56
CA LEU A 113 -9.92 -7.59 23.05
C LEU A 113 -8.66 -8.39 23.38
N LYS A 114 -7.46 -7.85 23.09
CA LYS A 114 -6.18 -8.52 23.37
C LYS A 114 -5.97 -8.70 24.88
N GLY A 115 -6.33 -7.71 25.69
CA GLY A 115 -6.33 -7.83 27.16
C GLY A 115 -7.23 -8.98 27.64
N MET A 116 -8.43 -9.11 27.08
CA MET A 116 -9.34 -10.21 27.40
C MET A 116 -8.79 -11.58 26.99
N ASP A 117 -8.06 -11.67 25.87
CA ASP A 117 -7.40 -12.92 25.44
C ASP A 117 -6.29 -13.35 26.43
N THR A 118 -5.54 -12.40 26.97
CA THR A 118 -4.45 -12.67 27.94
C THR A 118 -4.94 -13.06 29.35
N LEU A 119 -6.17 -12.70 29.71
CA LEU A 119 -6.77 -13.05 31.00
C LEU A 119 -7.15 -14.52 31.08
N ARG A 120 -6.86 -15.16 32.22
CA ARG A 120 -7.42 -16.49 32.51
C ARG A 120 -8.94 -16.41 32.70
N GLU A 121 -9.60 -17.56 32.57
CA GLU A 121 -11.03 -17.65 32.87
C GLU A 121 -11.31 -17.21 34.32
N GLY A 122 -12.30 -16.35 34.51
CA GLY A 122 -12.61 -15.72 35.79
C GLY A 122 -11.69 -14.57 36.21
N GLY A 123 -10.63 -14.28 35.44
CA GLY A 123 -9.72 -13.14 35.66
C GLY A 123 -10.38 -11.78 35.42
N ILE A 124 -9.72 -10.72 35.88
CA ILE A 124 -10.31 -9.37 35.95
C ILE A 124 -9.57 -8.39 35.05
N LEU A 125 -10.29 -7.74 34.14
CA LEU A 125 -9.80 -6.64 33.32
C LEU A 125 -10.25 -5.31 33.94
N ALA A 126 -9.35 -4.34 34.10
CA ALA A 126 -9.70 -3.00 34.56
C ALA A 126 -8.92 -1.93 33.78
N TYR A 127 -9.57 -1.29 32.81
CA TYR A 127 -8.95 -0.25 31.99
C TYR A 127 -9.57 1.11 32.19
N ILE A 128 -8.70 2.12 32.23
CA ILE A 128 -9.08 3.52 32.01
C ILE A 128 -8.99 3.77 30.50
N THR A 129 -10.10 4.18 29.90
CA THR A 129 -10.22 4.41 28.46
C THR A 129 -10.95 5.73 28.16
N THR A 130 -11.00 6.14 26.90
CA THR A 130 -11.78 7.31 26.48
C THR A 130 -13.28 7.05 26.55
N SER A 131 -14.07 8.11 26.72
CA SER A 131 -15.53 8.06 26.56
C SER A 131 -15.99 7.55 25.19
N GLY A 132 -15.13 7.56 24.17
CA GLY A 132 -15.41 7.03 22.84
C GLY A 132 -15.78 5.54 22.83
N VAL A 133 -15.25 4.72 23.74
CA VAL A 133 -15.64 3.30 23.84
C VAL A 133 -17.10 3.15 24.24
N MET A 134 -17.53 3.97 25.19
CA MET A 134 -18.87 3.93 25.78
C MET A 134 -19.91 4.63 24.90
N ASP A 135 -19.60 5.84 24.44
CA ASP A 135 -20.58 6.75 23.85
C ASP A 135 -20.65 6.65 22.32
N SER A 136 -19.60 6.13 21.65
CA SER A 136 -19.62 6.01 20.18
C SER A 136 -20.59 4.90 19.72
N PRO A 137 -21.54 5.20 18.82
CA PRO A 137 -22.39 4.18 18.21
C PRO A 137 -21.59 3.15 17.39
N GLN A 138 -20.48 3.58 16.78
CA GLN A 138 -19.62 2.69 15.97
C GLN A 138 -18.96 1.59 16.80
N ASN A 139 -18.81 1.80 18.12
CA ASN A 139 -18.20 0.83 19.04
C ASN A 139 -19.21 -0.18 19.61
N ARG A 140 -20.49 -0.16 19.17
CA ARG A 140 -21.51 -1.14 19.60
C ARG A 140 -21.06 -2.61 19.42
N PRO A 141 -20.45 -3.03 18.28
CA PRO A 141 -20.00 -4.42 18.13
C PRO A 141 -18.91 -4.81 19.13
N VAL A 142 -18.03 -3.89 19.51
CA VAL A 142 -16.97 -4.12 20.51
C VAL A 142 -17.58 -4.29 21.89
N ARG A 143 -18.52 -3.43 22.29
CA ARG A 143 -19.22 -3.55 23.59
C ARG A 143 -20.01 -4.85 23.70
N GLU A 144 -20.71 -5.22 22.63
CA GLU A 144 -21.44 -6.50 22.54
C GLU A 144 -20.49 -7.69 22.66
N TRP A 145 -19.36 -7.67 21.96
CA TRP A 145 -18.35 -8.71 22.09
C TRP A 145 -17.81 -8.83 23.52
N LEU A 146 -17.54 -7.72 24.19
CA LEU A 146 -17.02 -7.72 25.56
C LEU A 146 -17.98 -8.37 26.56
N VAL A 147 -19.27 -8.03 26.53
CA VAL A 147 -20.25 -8.60 27.48
C VAL A 147 -20.69 -10.02 27.13
N ASN A 148 -20.44 -10.47 25.90
CA ASN A 148 -20.61 -11.89 25.53
C ASN A 148 -19.48 -12.78 26.05
N HIS A 149 -18.27 -12.22 26.23
CA HIS A 149 -17.09 -12.95 26.71
C HIS A 149 -16.70 -12.62 28.16
N ALA A 150 -17.38 -11.69 28.80
CA ALA A 150 -17.13 -11.26 30.17
C ALA A 150 -18.43 -10.83 30.89
N ASN A 151 -18.40 -10.92 32.22
CA ASN A 151 -19.39 -10.29 33.09
C ASN A 151 -19.02 -8.83 33.32
N LEU A 152 -19.99 -7.93 33.20
CA LEU A 152 -19.79 -6.52 33.50
C LEU A 152 -19.79 -6.28 35.01
N VAL A 153 -18.62 -5.94 35.58
CA VAL A 153 -18.49 -5.73 37.04
C VAL A 153 -18.81 -4.28 37.39
N SER A 154 -18.12 -3.33 36.74
CA SER A 154 -18.27 -1.90 37.01
C SER A 154 -17.95 -1.06 35.77
N VAL A 155 -18.65 0.05 35.63
CA VAL A 155 -18.44 1.05 34.58
C VAL A 155 -18.65 2.40 35.24
N ILE A 156 -17.59 3.20 35.35
CA ILE A 156 -17.63 4.47 36.06
C ILE A 156 -17.04 5.56 35.17
N ARG A 157 -17.79 6.65 35.01
CA ARG A 157 -17.29 7.84 34.30
C ARG A 157 -16.52 8.72 35.26
N LEU A 158 -15.28 9.05 34.88
CA LEU A 158 -14.38 9.93 35.61
C LEU A 158 -14.63 11.39 35.17
N PRO A 159 -14.38 12.37 36.06
CA PRO A 159 -14.58 13.77 35.72
C PRO A 159 -13.55 14.26 34.70
N ASP A 160 -13.96 15.13 33.78
CA ASP A 160 -13.11 15.66 32.70
C ASP A 160 -11.91 16.45 33.24
N ASN A 161 -12.03 17.02 34.44
CA ASN A 161 -10.95 17.77 35.08
C ASN A 161 -9.90 16.88 35.79
N LEU A 162 -9.99 15.55 35.69
CA LEU A 162 -9.05 14.63 36.33
C LEU A 162 -7.62 14.71 35.76
N PHE A 163 -7.49 14.99 34.47
CA PHE A 163 -6.19 14.97 33.75
C PHE A 163 -5.71 16.36 33.32
N VAL A 164 -6.27 17.44 33.88
CA VAL A 164 -5.88 18.83 33.55
C VAL A 164 -4.41 19.09 33.87
N ASP A 165 -3.92 18.60 35.01
CA ASP A 165 -2.51 18.72 35.41
C ASP A 165 -1.55 17.90 34.50
N ALA A 166 -2.08 16.89 33.81
CA ALA A 166 -1.37 16.09 32.80
C ALA A 166 -1.53 16.67 31.36
N GLY A 167 -2.19 17.83 31.21
CA GLY A 167 -2.33 18.54 29.94
C GLY A 167 -3.46 18.03 29.03
N THR A 168 -4.42 17.26 29.54
CA THR A 168 -5.54 16.73 28.74
C THR A 168 -6.90 16.91 29.43
N GLU A 169 -7.85 17.55 28.75
CA GLU A 169 -9.26 17.65 29.16
C GLU A 169 -10.08 16.64 28.36
N VAL A 170 -10.15 15.41 28.85
CA VAL A 170 -10.77 14.28 28.15
C VAL A 170 -11.65 13.46 29.09
N GLY A 171 -12.91 13.32 28.71
CA GLY A 171 -13.85 12.40 29.34
C GLY A 171 -13.31 10.97 29.27
N SER A 172 -13.11 10.38 30.44
CA SER A 172 -12.48 9.07 30.62
C SER A 172 -13.39 8.16 31.42
N ASP A 173 -13.41 6.89 31.05
CA ASP A 173 -14.24 5.88 31.69
C ASP A 173 -13.34 4.76 32.24
N LEU A 174 -13.65 4.30 33.45
CA LEU A 174 -13.08 3.10 34.05
C LEU A 174 -14.04 1.93 33.81
N ILE A 175 -13.60 0.94 33.05
CA ILE A 175 -14.38 -0.25 32.72
C ILE A 175 -13.73 -1.46 33.39
N VAL A 176 -14.50 -2.19 34.19
CA VAL A 176 -14.10 -3.40 34.90
C VAL A 176 -14.93 -4.59 34.43
N LEU A 177 -14.25 -5.60 33.91
CA LEU A 177 -14.84 -6.82 33.35
C LEU A 177 -14.25 -8.05 34.03
N GLN A 178 -15.05 -9.12 34.16
CA GLN A 178 -14.57 -10.42 34.62
C GLN A 178 -14.76 -11.45 33.51
N LYS A 179 -13.67 -12.08 33.05
CA LYS A 179 -13.71 -13.02 31.93
C LYS A 179 -14.63 -14.20 32.23
N ASN A 180 -15.59 -14.45 31.34
CA ASN A 180 -16.57 -15.53 31.43
C ASN A 180 -16.98 -15.98 30.01
N THR A 181 -16.19 -16.88 29.43
CA THR A 181 -16.37 -17.36 28.05
C THR A 181 -17.55 -18.32 27.89
N ARG A 182 -18.13 -18.79 29.01
CA ARG A 182 -19.24 -19.78 29.03
C ARG A 182 -20.61 -19.14 29.21
N LYS A 183 -20.69 -17.82 29.09
CA LYS A 183 -21.90 -17.06 29.34
C LYS A 183 -22.91 -17.25 28.21
N SER A 184 -24.17 -17.48 28.59
CA SER A 184 -25.26 -17.76 27.63
C SER A 184 -26.33 -16.68 27.59
N GLU A 185 -26.45 -15.84 28.63
CA GLU A 185 -27.49 -14.81 28.74
C GLU A 185 -26.91 -13.48 29.21
N LEU A 186 -27.44 -12.38 28.66
CA LEU A 186 -27.08 -11.01 29.02
C LEU A 186 -28.04 -10.44 30.06
N THR A 187 -27.48 -9.85 31.12
CA THR A 187 -28.22 -9.11 32.14
C THR A 187 -28.74 -7.77 31.58
N GLU A 188 -29.71 -7.15 32.27
CA GLU A 188 -30.23 -5.84 31.89
C GLU A 188 -29.12 -4.76 31.88
N LYS A 189 -28.20 -4.80 32.87
CA LYS A 189 -27.05 -3.89 32.96
C LYS A 189 -26.13 -4.01 31.73
N GLU A 190 -25.95 -5.23 31.23
CA GLU A 190 -25.13 -5.50 30.05
C GLU A 190 -25.82 -5.11 28.74
N ARG A 191 -27.15 -5.25 28.66
CA ARG A 191 -27.93 -4.67 27.55
C ARG A 191 -27.82 -3.16 27.52
N ASN A 192 -27.85 -2.51 28.69
CA ASN A 192 -27.62 -1.07 28.80
C ASN A 192 -26.19 -0.68 28.43
N PHE A 193 -25.19 -1.51 28.71
CA PHE A 193 -23.81 -1.27 28.28
C PHE A 193 -23.64 -1.30 26.76
N ILE A 194 -24.37 -2.16 26.05
CA ILE A 194 -24.30 -2.24 24.58
C ILE A 194 -24.89 -0.99 23.93
N GLU A 195 -26.03 -0.52 24.42
CA GLU A 195 -26.84 0.49 23.74
C GLU A 195 -26.50 1.93 24.14
N THR A 196 -26.56 2.83 23.16
CA THR A 196 -26.36 4.28 23.34
C THR A 196 -27.64 5.02 22.98
N ARG A 197 -27.97 6.07 23.74
CA ARG A 197 -29.09 6.97 23.47
C ARG A 197 -28.61 8.36 23.06
N ILE A 198 -29.48 9.09 22.39
CA ILE A 198 -29.24 10.49 21.99
C ILE A 198 -29.94 11.40 23.00
N ILE A 199 -29.20 12.35 23.56
CA ILE A 199 -29.72 13.41 24.43
C ILE A 199 -29.82 14.74 23.65
N SER A 200 -30.57 15.71 24.18
CA SER A 200 -30.66 17.09 23.69
C SER A 200 -29.27 17.65 23.30
N GLY A 201 -29.18 18.25 22.11
CA GLY A 201 -27.91 18.70 21.53
C GLY A 201 -27.21 17.67 20.61
N GLY A 202 -27.84 16.53 20.32
CA GLY A 202 -27.30 15.52 19.40
C GLY A 202 -26.14 14.70 19.99
N ILE A 203 -26.02 14.68 21.33
CA ILE A 203 -24.94 14.01 22.05
C ILE A 203 -25.32 12.55 22.28
N HIS A 204 -24.44 11.63 21.87
CA HIS A 204 -24.58 10.22 22.20
C HIS A 204 -24.04 9.96 23.61
N ILE A 205 -24.80 9.23 24.42
CA ILE A 205 -24.36 8.73 25.73
C ILE A 205 -24.75 7.26 25.89
N ASN A 206 -23.91 6.49 26.56
CA ASN A 206 -24.23 5.11 26.89
C ASN A 206 -25.38 4.98 27.89
N ASN A 207 -26.24 3.96 27.74
CA ASN A 207 -27.36 3.74 28.66
C ASN A 207 -26.92 3.31 30.07
N SER A 208 -25.67 2.84 30.26
CA SER A 208 -25.11 2.61 31.61
C SER A 208 -25.07 3.87 32.47
N TYR A 209 -25.12 5.07 31.87
CA TYR A 209 -25.10 6.35 32.58
C TYR A 209 -26.50 6.98 32.71
N ALA A 210 -27.55 6.17 32.58
CA ALA A 210 -28.92 6.66 32.51
C ALA A 210 -29.34 7.48 33.73
N ASP A 211 -28.92 7.04 34.92
CA ASP A 211 -29.34 7.54 36.23
C ASP A 211 -28.28 8.47 36.88
N LEU A 212 -27.18 8.76 36.19
CA LEU A 212 -26.01 9.55 36.66
C LEU A 212 -25.30 9.00 37.92
N GLU A 213 -25.78 7.93 38.54
CA GLU A 213 -25.23 7.35 39.78
C GLU A 213 -23.78 6.83 39.63
N HIS A 214 -23.40 6.36 38.43
CA HIS A 214 -22.06 5.84 38.14
C HIS A 214 -21.15 6.87 37.44
N ILE A 215 -21.38 8.16 37.69
CA ILE A 215 -20.55 9.26 37.20
C ILE A 215 -19.98 10.02 38.41
N VAL A 216 -18.67 10.16 38.49
CA VAL A 216 -18.01 10.91 39.57
C VAL A 216 -18.01 12.40 39.22
N HIS A 217 -18.97 13.17 39.73
CA HIS A 217 -19.09 14.60 39.45
C HIS A 217 -19.66 15.41 40.63
N THR A 218 -19.44 16.72 40.63
CA THR A 218 -20.13 17.71 41.48
C THR A 218 -21.00 18.66 40.65
N SER A 219 -20.61 18.92 39.41
CA SER A 219 -21.35 19.77 38.47
C SER A 219 -21.30 19.19 37.06
N VAL A 220 -22.31 19.52 36.26
CA VAL A 220 -22.47 19.03 34.88
C VAL A 220 -22.68 20.25 33.98
N SER A 221 -21.97 20.29 32.85
CA SER A 221 -22.09 21.35 31.86
C SER A 221 -22.11 20.78 30.45
N MET A 222 -22.76 21.46 29.51
CA MET A 222 -22.68 21.10 28.09
C MET A 222 -21.48 21.82 27.46
N GLY A 223 -20.61 21.07 26.81
CA GLY A 223 -19.37 21.57 26.23
C GLY A 223 -19.02 20.89 24.91
N LYS A 224 -17.73 20.90 24.56
CA LYS A 224 -17.19 20.17 23.42
C LYS A 224 -16.12 19.21 23.90
N ASN A 225 -16.06 18.02 23.31
CA ASN A 225 -14.95 17.09 23.51
C ASN A 225 -13.66 17.59 22.83
N MET A 226 -12.55 16.89 23.02
CA MET A 226 -11.24 17.21 22.41
C MET A 226 -11.24 17.26 20.87
N TYR A 227 -12.25 16.67 20.22
CA TYR A 227 -12.42 16.68 18.76
C TYR A 227 -13.40 17.77 18.29
N GLY A 228 -13.84 18.66 19.19
CA GLY A 228 -14.73 19.77 18.89
C GLY A 228 -16.21 19.42 18.72
N GLN A 229 -16.60 18.18 19.03
CA GLN A 229 -17.99 17.70 18.96
C GLN A 229 -18.72 17.98 20.27
N PRO A 230 -20.05 18.23 20.26
CA PRO A 230 -20.83 18.41 21.47
C PRO A 230 -20.69 17.23 22.44
N ALA A 231 -20.43 17.50 23.72
CA ALA A 231 -20.30 16.50 24.77
C ALA A 231 -20.77 17.02 26.13
N MET A 232 -21.13 16.11 27.03
CA MET A 232 -21.44 16.43 28.42
C MET A 232 -20.14 16.42 29.23
N ASN A 233 -19.81 17.56 29.81
CA ASN A 233 -18.62 17.73 30.64
C ASN A 233 -19.00 17.62 32.12
N PHE A 234 -18.41 16.65 32.81
CA PHE A 234 -18.56 16.36 34.22
C PHE A 234 -17.36 16.90 34.99
N ILE A 235 -17.60 17.82 35.92
CA ILE A 235 -16.56 18.47 36.71
C ILE A 235 -16.70 18.04 38.17
N HIS A 236 -15.56 17.83 38.84
CA HIS A 236 -15.50 17.56 40.26
C HIS A 236 -14.65 18.60 41.01
N GLU A 237 -15.28 19.40 41.87
CA GLU A 237 -14.64 20.56 42.54
C GLU A 237 -13.77 20.17 43.76
N GLY A 238 -13.95 18.98 44.35
CA GLY A 238 -13.26 18.56 45.57
C GLY A 238 -11.80 18.09 45.45
N GLY A 239 -11.18 18.19 44.26
CA GLY A 239 -9.80 17.74 44.00
C GLY A 239 -9.62 16.21 44.04
N VAL A 240 -8.40 15.73 43.78
CA VAL A 240 -8.07 14.30 43.57
C VAL A 240 -8.44 13.42 44.76
N GLY A 241 -8.27 13.92 45.99
CA GLY A 241 -8.57 13.16 47.21
C GLY A 241 -10.05 12.76 47.33
N THR A 242 -10.98 13.69 47.07
CA THR A 242 -12.42 13.39 47.12
C THR A 242 -12.88 12.55 45.93
N ILE A 243 -12.28 12.76 44.75
CA ILE A 243 -12.54 11.95 43.55
C ILE A 243 -12.17 10.49 43.84
N SER A 244 -10.99 10.27 44.45
CA SER A 244 -10.53 8.94 44.83
C SER A 244 -11.43 8.28 45.88
N GLU A 245 -11.94 9.05 46.86
CA GLU A 245 -12.88 8.55 47.87
C GLU A 245 -14.20 8.08 47.23
N HIS A 246 -14.79 8.92 46.37
CA HIS A 246 -16.04 8.61 45.68
C HIS A 246 -15.88 7.40 44.74
N LEU A 247 -14.80 7.38 43.95
CA LEU A 247 -14.46 6.25 43.10
C LEU A 247 -14.26 4.95 43.90
N ARG A 248 -13.62 5.03 45.07
CA ARG A 248 -13.41 3.87 45.95
C ARG A 248 -14.74 3.28 46.44
N GLN A 249 -15.68 4.13 46.87
CA GLN A 249 -16.98 3.69 47.36
C GLN A 249 -17.79 2.98 46.26
N LEU A 250 -17.87 3.59 45.08
CA LEU A 250 -18.56 3.00 43.92
C LEU A 250 -17.93 1.67 43.49
N LEU A 251 -16.60 1.61 43.36
CA LEU A 251 -15.91 0.39 42.98
C LEU A 251 -16.08 -0.72 44.03
N ALA A 252 -15.97 -0.42 45.32
CA ALA A 252 -16.14 -1.43 46.37
C ALA A 252 -17.57 -2.00 46.38
N GLN A 253 -18.58 -1.16 46.16
CA GLN A 253 -19.97 -1.57 46.05
C GLN A 253 -20.22 -2.44 44.81
N ASP A 254 -19.77 -1.98 43.64
CA ASP A 254 -19.95 -2.71 42.37
C ASP A 254 -19.22 -4.06 42.36
N VAL A 255 -17.98 -4.09 42.86
CA VAL A 255 -17.21 -5.34 42.98
C VAL A 255 -17.87 -6.29 43.97
N GLY A 256 -18.36 -5.79 45.11
CA GLY A 256 -19.07 -6.62 46.09
C GLY A 256 -20.38 -7.22 45.57
N ASN A 257 -21.09 -6.51 44.69
CA ASN A 257 -22.39 -6.93 44.18
C ASN A 257 -22.30 -7.79 42.90
N HIS A 258 -21.33 -7.51 42.02
CA HIS A 258 -21.33 -8.06 40.65
C HIS A 258 -20.14 -8.97 40.34
N LEU A 259 -19.09 -9.01 41.16
CA LEU A 259 -17.96 -9.91 40.92
C LEU A 259 -18.31 -11.35 41.34
N ASP A 260 -18.21 -12.31 40.43
CA ASP A 260 -18.39 -13.72 40.75
C ASP A 260 -17.11 -14.30 41.36
N ARG A 261 -17.07 -14.34 42.69
CA ARG A 261 -15.95 -14.92 43.46
C ARG A 261 -15.74 -16.40 43.16
N LYS A 262 -16.82 -17.18 42.94
CA LYS A 262 -16.69 -18.62 42.66
C LYS A 262 -16.01 -18.84 41.31
N LEU A 263 -16.35 -18.02 40.32
CA LEU A 263 -15.71 -18.08 39.00
C LEU A 263 -14.22 -17.73 39.07
N TYR A 264 -13.85 -16.73 39.88
CA TYR A 264 -12.45 -16.37 40.09
C TYR A 264 -11.66 -17.50 40.78
N GLU A 265 -12.19 -18.05 41.87
CA GLU A 265 -11.50 -19.07 42.69
C GLU A 265 -11.41 -20.44 42.02
N ALA A 266 -12.46 -20.87 41.32
CA ALA A 266 -12.50 -22.17 40.64
C ALA A 266 -11.43 -22.31 39.53
N ASN A 267 -10.92 -21.20 39.04
CA ASN A 267 -9.93 -21.16 37.97
C ASN A 267 -8.51 -20.73 38.45
N LEU A 268 -8.29 -20.55 39.76
CA LEU A 268 -6.95 -20.35 40.34
C LEU A 268 -6.09 -21.62 40.32
N SER A 269 -6.74 -22.79 40.47
CA SER A 269 -6.09 -24.09 40.70
C SER A 269 -6.02 -24.99 39.45
N ARG A 270 -6.50 -24.52 38.30
CA ARG A 270 -6.29 -25.23 37.03
C ARG A 270 -4.84 -25.02 36.59
N PRO A 271 -4.06 -26.10 36.38
CA PRO A 271 -2.76 -25.96 35.75
C PRO A 271 -3.00 -25.48 34.32
N THR A 272 -2.66 -24.22 34.03
CA THR A 272 -2.45 -23.77 32.65
C THR A 272 -1.41 -24.72 32.06
N VAL A 273 -1.72 -25.34 30.92
CA VAL A 273 -0.78 -26.23 30.24
C VAL A 273 0.37 -25.36 29.73
N SER A 274 1.39 -25.20 30.57
CA SER A 274 2.65 -24.54 30.25
C SER A 274 3.75 -25.46 30.76
N THR A 275 4.08 -26.47 29.95
CA THR A 275 5.33 -27.20 30.12
C THR A 275 6.50 -26.24 29.88
N ILE A 276 7.29 -26.06 30.95
CA ILE A 276 8.64 -25.50 30.99
C ILE A 276 8.74 -23.96 31.01
N LEU A 277 8.75 -23.41 32.23
CA LEU A 277 9.48 -22.18 32.54
C LEU A 277 10.48 -22.49 33.66
N LYS A 278 11.75 -22.68 33.29
CA LYS A 278 12.90 -22.52 34.19
C LYS A 278 13.72 -21.31 33.71
N THR A 279 13.77 -20.33 34.60
CA THR A 279 14.67 -19.17 34.78
C THR A 279 15.94 -19.03 33.92
N GLY A 280 16.08 -17.84 33.29
CA GLY A 280 17.27 -16.96 33.35
C GLY A 280 18.37 -17.10 32.27
N PRO A 281 18.74 -16.03 31.53
CA PRO A 281 19.99 -15.97 30.78
C PRO A 281 21.16 -15.52 31.67
N GLU A 282 22.15 -16.40 31.90
CA GLU A 282 23.48 -16.01 32.40
C GLU A 282 24.41 -15.66 31.23
N ILE A 283 25.14 -14.56 31.41
CA ILE A 283 26.16 -13.99 30.51
C ILE A 283 27.39 -14.92 30.46
N PRO A 284 28.06 -15.09 29.30
CA PRO A 284 28.97 -16.22 29.06
C PRO A 284 30.38 -16.00 29.62
N PRO A 285 31.18 -17.07 29.71
CA PRO A 285 32.55 -16.98 29.26
C PRO A 285 32.93 -18.06 28.23
N GLU A 286 33.86 -17.65 27.37
CA GLU A 286 34.54 -18.41 26.33
C GLU A 286 35.07 -19.78 26.79
N THR A 287 34.96 -20.82 25.95
CA THR A 287 36.10 -21.55 25.33
C THR A 287 35.69 -22.92 24.76
N THR A 288 36.04 -23.11 23.48
CA THR A 288 36.51 -24.33 22.78
C THR A 288 35.87 -25.73 23.01
N ALA A 289 35.49 -26.33 21.88
CA ALA A 289 35.81 -27.69 21.42
C ALA A 289 34.81 -28.88 21.64
N VAL A 290 34.37 -29.43 20.49
CA VAL A 290 34.48 -30.84 20.05
C VAL A 290 33.45 -31.90 20.55
N GLU A 291 32.68 -32.37 19.56
CA GLU A 291 32.24 -33.76 19.22
C GLU A 291 31.37 -34.66 20.14
N HIS A 292 30.51 -35.40 19.42
CA HIS A 292 29.96 -36.75 19.65
C HIS A 292 28.74 -36.90 20.58
N ARG A 293 27.54 -37.20 20.05
CA ARG A 293 26.99 -38.48 19.50
C ARG A 293 26.37 -39.36 20.59
N GLN A 294 25.14 -39.79 20.28
CA GLN A 294 24.46 -41.03 20.67
C GLN A 294 23.82 -41.11 22.07
N GLU A 295 22.71 -41.82 22.31
CA GLU A 295 21.62 -42.45 21.54
C GLU A 295 20.81 -43.26 22.59
N MET A 296 19.65 -43.80 22.18
CA MET A 296 18.93 -44.95 22.80
C MET A 296 17.92 -44.63 23.92
N GLN A 297 16.61 -44.66 23.61
CA GLN A 297 15.70 -45.84 23.47
C GLN A 297 15.04 -46.19 24.82
N GLU A 298 13.78 -46.64 24.96
CA GLU A 298 12.63 -46.93 24.10
C GLU A 298 11.52 -47.50 25.03
N LYS A 299 10.28 -47.61 24.50
CA LYS A 299 9.15 -48.52 24.83
C LYS A 299 8.01 -47.97 25.72
N SER A 300 6.82 -47.67 25.17
CA SER A 300 5.72 -48.50 24.57
C SER A 300 4.68 -48.89 25.64
N LEU A 301 3.32 -48.85 25.53
CA LEU A 301 2.37 -49.14 24.44
C LEU A 301 0.94 -48.56 24.72
N LEU A 302 0.28 -48.14 23.63
CA LEU A 302 -1.13 -48.36 23.18
C LEU A 302 -2.37 -48.05 24.07
N SER A 303 -3.33 -47.29 23.51
CA SER A 303 -4.50 -47.87 22.77
C SER A 303 -5.55 -46.82 22.28
N THR A 304 -5.73 -46.72 20.94
CA THR A 304 -7.00 -46.65 20.13
C THR A 304 -8.07 -45.57 20.40
N LYS A 305 -8.70 -44.85 19.44
CA LYS A 305 -8.90 -44.94 17.97
C LYS A 305 -9.58 -43.62 17.45
N PRO A 306 -9.85 -43.42 16.13
CA PRO A 306 -9.68 -42.16 15.40
C PRO A 306 -10.99 -41.48 14.94
N TYR A 307 -10.92 -40.18 14.62
CA TYR A 307 -11.95 -39.44 13.89
C TYR A 307 -11.51 -39.22 12.43
N GLU A 308 -12.44 -39.41 11.50
CA GLU A 308 -12.27 -39.37 10.04
C GLU A 308 -12.20 -37.93 9.48
N PRO A 309 -11.47 -37.69 8.38
CA PRO A 309 -11.62 -36.49 7.56
C PRO A 309 -12.58 -36.76 6.38
N MET A 310 -13.62 -35.93 6.23
CA MET A 310 -14.47 -35.91 5.04
C MET A 310 -14.15 -34.72 4.12
N LEU A 311 -14.43 -34.96 2.84
CA LEU A 311 -14.04 -34.25 1.61
C LEU A 311 -14.68 -32.86 1.35
N ASN A 312 -13.96 -32.10 0.52
CA ASN A 312 -14.36 -31.18 -0.57
C ASN A 312 -15.40 -30.08 -0.36
N LEU A 313 -14.89 -28.84 -0.41
CA LEU A 313 -15.62 -27.59 -0.59
C LEU A 313 -15.96 -27.36 -2.08
N PHE A 314 -17.01 -28.02 -2.59
CA PHE A 314 -17.69 -27.67 -3.85
C PHE A 314 -19.21 -27.51 -3.66
N ALA A 315 -19.65 -27.21 -2.44
CA ALA A 315 -21.07 -27.09 -2.10
C ALA A 315 -21.34 -25.84 -1.26
N ALA A 316 -21.25 -24.65 -1.85
CA ALA A 316 -21.75 -23.41 -1.22
C ALA A 316 -21.94 -22.24 -2.19
N TYR A 317 -22.56 -22.43 -3.37
CA TYR A 317 -23.18 -21.32 -4.13
C TYR A 317 -24.31 -21.85 -5.01
N ALA A 318 -25.46 -22.08 -4.39
CA ALA A 318 -26.75 -22.11 -5.06
C ALA A 318 -27.81 -21.88 -3.99
N ASP A 319 -28.31 -20.63 -3.91
CA ASP A 319 -29.73 -20.31 -3.74
C ASP A 319 -29.88 -18.82 -3.41
N GLU A 320 -30.41 -18.07 -4.38
CA GLU A 320 -31.52 -17.11 -4.21
C GLU A 320 -31.97 -16.64 -5.60
N GLU A 321 -33.08 -17.20 -6.09
CA GLU A 321 -34.31 -16.46 -6.44
C GLU A 321 -35.30 -17.40 -7.16
N GLN A 322 -36.50 -17.50 -6.56
CA GLN A 322 -37.64 -18.24 -7.08
C GLN A 322 -38.37 -17.43 -8.16
N THR A 323 -38.59 -18.01 -9.33
CA THR A 323 -39.78 -17.73 -10.15
C THR A 323 -40.33 -19.03 -10.72
N GLU A 324 -41.55 -19.37 -10.32
CA GLU A 324 -42.34 -20.51 -10.78
C GLU A 324 -42.75 -20.37 -12.25
N VAL A 325 -42.57 -21.43 -13.06
CA VAL A 325 -43.55 -21.84 -14.09
C VAL A 325 -43.52 -23.37 -14.24
N GLN A 326 -44.69 -24.00 -14.07
CA GLN A 326 -44.99 -25.42 -14.27
C GLN A 326 -44.71 -25.90 -15.70
N VAL A 327 -44.43 -27.20 -15.93
CA VAL A 327 -45.14 -28.10 -16.89
C VAL A 327 -44.64 -29.57 -16.76
N VAL A 328 -45.55 -30.41 -16.24
CA VAL A 328 -46.00 -31.76 -16.68
C VAL A 328 -44.99 -32.90 -17.02
N GLU A 329 -45.23 -34.03 -16.34
CA GLU A 329 -44.69 -35.39 -16.53
C GLU A 329 -44.93 -36.01 -17.93
N SER A 330 -44.01 -36.88 -18.38
CA SER A 330 -44.40 -38.09 -19.13
C SER A 330 -43.40 -39.25 -19.00
N ARG A 331 -43.98 -40.46 -19.02
CA ARG A 331 -43.49 -41.79 -18.61
C ARG A 331 -42.42 -42.42 -19.52
N PRO A 332 -41.69 -43.45 -19.03
CA PRO A 332 -40.73 -44.23 -19.81
C PRO A 332 -41.38 -45.39 -20.58
N SER A 333 -40.72 -45.88 -21.63
CA SER A 333 -41.02 -47.16 -22.28
C SER A 333 -39.75 -47.83 -22.84
N PRO A 334 -39.71 -49.17 -22.96
CA PRO A 334 -38.50 -49.95 -22.73
C PRO A 334 -37.99 -50.77 -23.93
N GLY A 335 -36.70 -51.11 -23.89
CA GLY A 335 -36.12 -52.41 -24.29
C GLY A 335 -36.06 -52.79 -25.77
N ARG A 336 -34.84 -53.05 -26.28
CA ARG A 336 -34.56 -54.12 -27.26
C ARG A 336 -33.08 -54.52 -27.29
N ALA A 337 -32.83 -55.82 -27.22
CA ALA A 337 -31.53 -56.48 -27.29
C ALA A 337 -30.91 -56.46 -28.71
N PRO A 338 -29.57 -56.58 -28.85
CA PRO A 338 -28.92 -56.67 -30.15
C PRO A 338 -28.67 -58.13 -30.60
N SER A 339 -28.71 -58.35 -31.92
CA SER A 339 -28.24 -59.56 -32.59
C SER A 339 -27.05 -59.22 -33.49
N ALA A 340 -26.11 -60.15 -33.60
CA ALA A 340 -24.80 -59.99 -34.22
C ALA A 340 -24.79 -60.16 -35.75
N SER A 341 -23.83 -59.51 -36.43
CA SER A 341 -23.17 -60.08 -37.63
C SER A 341 -21.81 -59.43 -37.94
N ARG A 342 -20.86 -60.27 -38.35
CA ARG A 342 -19.42 -60.03 -38.67
C ARG A 342 -19.21 -59.56 -40.12
N LYS A 343 -18.16 -58.75 -40.35
CA LYS A 343 -17.16 -58.70 -41.47
C LYS A 343 -16.50 -57.30 -41.49
N LYS A 344 -15.24 -57.02 -41.86
CA LYS A 344 -13.99 -57.72 -42.16
C LYS A 344 -12.88 -56.63 -42.14
N LYS A 345 -11.64 -56.96 -41.76
CA LYS A 345 -10.43 -56.11 -41.66
C LYS A 345 -9.92 -55.55 -42.99
N GLY A 346 -9.26 -54.39 -42.95
CA GLY A 346 -8.28 -53.88 -43.93
C GLY A 346 -7.10 -53.23 -43.19
N ASP A 347 -5.88 -53.55 -43.63
CA ASP A 347 -4.57 -53.31 -43.00
C ASP A 347 -4.00 -51.89 -43.18
N GLU A 348 -3.28 -51.39 -42.16
CA GLU A 348 -2.00 -50.63 -42.23
C GLU A 348 -1.44 -50.36 -40.80
N PRO A 349 -0.14 -50.03 -40.62
CA PRO A 349 0.84 -50.89 -39.94
C PRO A 349 0.96 -50.72 -38.42
N GLU A 350 1.38 -51.81 -37.77
CA GLU A 350 1.62 -51.92 -36.33
C GLU A 350 2.83 -51.09 -35.87
N MET A 351 2.57 -50.01 -35.14
CA MET A 351 3.51 -49.46 -34.16
C MET A 351 3.28 -50.17 -32.82
N PHE A 352 4.35 -50.81 -32.34
CA PHE A 352 4.50 -51.51 -31.06
C PHE A 352 3.57 -51.00 -29.94
N ASN A 353 2.54 -51.79 -29.62
CA ASN A 353 1.67 -51.54 -28.47
C ASN A 353 2.27 -52.25 -27.24
N LEU A 354 3.33 -51.66 -26.65
CA LEU A 354 4.00 -52.19 -25.45
C LEU A 354 3.21 -51.91 -24.15
N PHE A 355 1.99 -51.35 -24.25
CA PHE A 355 1.20 -50.85 -23.11
C PHE A 355 -0.16 -51.53 -22.93
N SER A 356 -0.44 -52.62 -23.65
CA SER A 356 -1.67 -53.40 -23.46
C SER A 356 -1.51 -54.62 -22.55
N GLN A 357 -0.33 -54.83 -21.95
CA GLN A 357 -0.04 -56.02 -21.11
C GLN A 357 -0.33 -55.85 -19.61
N GLU A 358 -0.86 -54.71 -19.14
CA GLU A 358 -1.18 -54.53 -17.72
C GLU A 358 -2.65 -54.75 -17.34
N ASN A 359 -3.51 -55.17 -18.28
CA ASN A 359 -4.90 -55.55 -17.99
C ASN A 359 -5.15 -57.07 -18.13
N MET A 360 -4.20 -57.91 -17.70
CA MET A 360 -4.33 -59.38 -17.70
C MET A 360 -4.32 -60.01 -16.28
N TYR A 361 -4.81 -59.28 -15.27
CA TYR A 361 -4.96 -59.83 -13.91
C TYR A 361 -6.32 -59.57 -13.24
N ASP A 362 -7.37 -59.32 -14.02
CA ASP A 362 -8.75 -59.29 -13.51
C ASP A 362 -9.67 -60.22 -14.33
N GLU A 363 -9.34 -61.50 -14.38
CA GLU A 363 -10.33 -62.54 -14.63
C GLU A 363 -10.44 -63.41 -13.37
N ALA A 364 -11.47 -63.16 -12.56
CA ALA A 364 -11.85 -64.01 -11.45
C ALA A 364 -12.23 -65.40 -12.01
N ALA A 365 -11.41 -66.41 -11.69
CA ALA A 365 -11.73 -67.80 -11.98
C ALA A 365 -13.04 -68.19 -11.28
N THR A 366 -13.94 -68.79 -12.05
CA THR A 366 -15.21 -69.36 -11.56
C THR A 366 -14.93 -70.54 -10.63
N GLN A 367 -15.73 -70.63 -9.57
CA GLN A 367 -15.64 -71.62 -8.50
C GLN A 367 -15.74 -73.06 -9.04
N GLU A 368 -14.69 -73.87 -8.84
CA GLU A 368 -14.79 -75.32 -8.67
C GLU A 368 -13.79 -75.82 -7.61
N ASP A 369 -14.35 -76.52 -6.62
CA ASP A 369 -13.79 -77.37 -5.54
C ASP A 369 -12.52 -76.93 -4.79
N MET A 370 -12.79 -76.39 -3.58
CA MET A 370 -11.85 -75.99 -2.55
C MET A 370 -11.11 -77.17 -1.91
N THR A 371 -9.81 -77.30 -2.21
CA THR A 371 -8.85 -78.04 -1.37
C THR A 371 -8.12 -77.07 -0.44
N GLY A 372 -7.92 -77.47 0.82
CA GLY A 372 -7.41 -76.61 1.90
C GLY A 372 -6.04 -75.95 1.64
N GLU A 373 -5.28 -76.41 0.65
CA GLU A 373 -4.01 -75.80 0.24
C GLU A 373 -4.16 -74.53 -0.62
N ARG A 374 -5.24 -74.40 -1.42
CA ARG A 374 -5.51 -73.19 -2.21
C ARG A 374 -6.07 -72.05 -1.35
N ALA A 375 -6.87 -72.35 -0.33
CA ALA A 375 -7.37 -71.35 0.62
C ALA A 375 -6.23 -70.69 1.44
N ALA A 376 -5.21 -71.48 1.82
CA ALA A 376 -4.01 -70.96 2.47
C ALA A 376 -3.14 -70.13 1.51
N ALA A 377 -3.08 -70.49 0.22
CA ALA A 377 -2.39 -69.71 -0.81
C ALA A 377 -3.10 -68.38 -1.11
N GLU A 378 -4.43 -68.38 -1.13
CA GLU A 378 -5.26 -67.20 -1.34
C GLU A 378 -5.23 -66.26 -0.12
N ALA A 379 -5.24 -66.80 1.11
CA ALA A 379 -4.99 -66.03 2.33
C ALA A 379 -3.60 -65.37 2.33
N ARG A 380 -2.54 -66.11 1.94
CA ARG A 380 -1.18 -65.53 1.78
C ARG A 380 -1.07 -64.52 0.65
N TRP A 381 -1.93 -64.59 -0.36
CA TRP A 381 -2.01 -63.62 -1.46
C TRP A 381 -2.76 -62.36 -1.00
N GLN A 382 -3.84 -62.50 -0.23
CA GLN A 382 -4.54 -61.37 0.38
C GLN A 382 -3.69 -60.67 1.45
N GLU A 383 -2.96 -61.40 2.30
CA GLU A 383 -2.00 -60.82 3.25
C GLU A 383 -0.87 -60.08 2.52
N ARG A 384 -0.37 -60.63 1.40
CA ARG A 384 0.62 -59.93 0.56
C ARG A 384 0.04 -58.68 -0.09
N ARG A 385 -1.21 -58.71 -0.58
CA ARG A 385 -1.88 -57.51 -1.09
C ARG A 385 -2.12 -56.47 -0.01
N GLN A 386 -2.48 -56.88 1.20
CA GLN A 386 -2.67 -55.97 2.33
C GLN A 386 -1.35 -55.33 2.74
N LYS A 387 -0.25 -56.10 2.80
CA LYS A 387 1.08 -55.54 3.04
C LYS A 387 1.52 -54.57 1.94
N ILE A 388 1.32 -54.93 0.68
CA ILE A 388 1.62 -54.05 -0.46
C ILE A 388 0.75 -52.78 -0.40
N GLU A 389 -0.54 -52.88 -0.05
CA GLU A 389 -1.42 -51.72 0.05
C GLU A 389 -1.09 -50.85 1.28
N GLU A 390 -0.65 -51.44 2.40
CA GLU A 390 -0.14 -50.72 3.57
C GLU A 390 1.19 -50.01 3.26
N GLU A 391 2.13 -50.68 2.59
CA GLU A 391 3.38 -50.09 2.11
C GLU A 391 3.10 -48.94 1.13
N ARG A 392 2.16 -49.13 0.19
CA ARG A 392 1.71 -48.08 -0.75
C ARG A 392 1.02 -46.93 -0.04
N LYS A 393 0.25 -47.19 1.02
CA LYS A 393 -0.40 -46.14 1.80
C LYS A 393 0.63 -45.29 2.54
N LYS A 394 1.68 -45.93 3.07
CA LYS A 394 2.82 -45.27 3.72
C LYS A 394 3.65 -44.42 2.75
N GLU A 395 3.83 -44.88 1.50
CA GLU A 395 4.51 -44.09 0.46
C GLU A 395 3.73 -42.84 0.01
N MET A 396 2.42 -42.81 0.24
CA MET A 396 1.52 -41.71 -0.13
C MET A 396 1.30 -40.69 0.98
N GLU A 397 1.90 -40.89 2.15
CA GLU A 397 1.83 -39.91 3.23
C GLU A 397 2.64 -38.64 2.87
N PRO A 398 2.13 -37.45 3.20
CA PRO A 398 2.89 -36.21 3.07
C PRO A 398 4.22 -36.31 3.82
N ARG A 399 5.30 -35.85 3.19
CA ARG A 399 6.65 -35.91 3.76
C ARG A 399 7.44 -34.64 3.43
N PRO A 400 8.50 -34.29 4.16
CA PRO A 400 9.33 -33.14 3.82
C PRO A 400 9.90 -33.27 2.40
N PHE A 401 9.86 -32.17 1.65
CA PHE A 401 10.44 -32.11 0.31
C PHE A 401 11.97 -32.18 0.40
N THR A 402 12.58 -33.06 -0.38
CA THR A 402 14.03 -33.33 -0.36
C THR A 402 14.76 -32.82 -1.60
N GLY A 403 14.04 -32.19 -2.54
CA GLY A 403 14.62 -31.57 -3.72
C GLY A 403 15.05 -30.13 -3.50
N GLU A 404 15.70 -29.55 -4.50
CA GLU A 404 16.02 -28.12 -4.53
C GLU A 404 14.73 -27.30 -4.68
N ILE A 405 14.52 -26.35 -3.76
CA ILE A 405 13.39 -25.41 -3.84
C ILE A 405 13.80 -24.28 -4.78
N ARG A 406 13.05 -24.13 -5.86
CA ARG A 406 13.27 -23.05 -6.82
C ARG A 406 12.35 -21.85 -6.55
N PRO A 407 12.76 -20.62 -6.90
CA PRO A 407 11.95 -19.41 -6.69
C PRO A 407 10.58 -19.48 -7.38
N GLU A 408 10.48 -20.15 -8.52
CA GLU A 408 9.23 -20.30 -9.28
C GLU A 408 8.23 -21.31 -8.69
N TYR A 409 8.62 -22.09 -7.67
CA TYR A 409 7.72 -23.05 -7.05
C TYR A 409 6.67 -22.37 -6.18
N LYS A 410 5.45 -22.87 -6.28
CA LYS A 410 4.24 -22.39 -5.58
C LYS A 410 3.56 -23.54 -4.84
N ASN A 411 2.68 -23.22 -3.90
CA ASN A 411 1.76 -24.22 -3.35
C ASN A 411 0.91 -24.82 -4.49
N GLY A 412 0.85 -26.15 -4.56
CA GLY A 412 0.24 -26.87 -5.67
C GLY A 412 1.16 -27.08 -6.87
N SER A 413 2.46 -26.72 -6.79
CA SER A 413 3.39 -26.96 -7.89
C SER A 413 3.74 -28.43 -8.03
N LEU A 414 3.55 -28.97 -9.22
CA LEU A 414 3.89 -30.32 -9.60
C LEU A 414 5.42 -30.46 -9.70
N VAL A 415 6.00 -31.35 -8.92
CA VAL A 415 7.44 -31.63 -8.87
C VAL A 415 7.69 -33.14 -8.83
N LYS A 416 8.92 -33.53 -9.15
CA LYS A 416 9.40 -34.91 -9.02
C LYS A 416 10.36 -34.98 -7.83
N ALA A 417 10.06 -35.82 -6.84
CA ALA A 417 10.94 -36.10 -5.70
C ALA A 417 11.32 -37.60 -5.72
N GLY A 418 12.58 -37.89 -6.02
CA GLY A 418 13.03 -39.27 -6.27
C GLY A 418 12.34 -39.83 -7.52
N GLU A 419 11.60 -40.94 -7.39
CA GLU A 419 10.82 -41.55 -8.49
C GLU A 419 9.32 -41.19 -8.48
N GLN A 420 8.87 -40.37 -7.52
CA GLN A 420 7.45 -40.04 -7.36
C GLN A 420 7.15 -38.60 -7.77
N TYR A 421 6.00 -38.42 -8.42
CA TYR A 421 5.43 -37.10 -8.73
C TYR A 421 4.44 -36.68 -7.65
N GLY A 422 4.40 -35.41 -7.33
CA GLY A 422 3.53 -34.86 -6.30
C GLY A 422 3.47 -33.35 -6.37
N TYR A 423 2.66 -32.74 -5.51
CA TYR A 423 2.60 -31.30 -5.39
C TYR A 423 3.26 -30.83 -4.09
N LEU A 424 3.75 -29.59 -4.10
CA LEU A 424 4.29 -28.94 -2.93
C LEU A 424 3.20 -28.22 -2.12
N GLN A 425 3.32 -28.25 -0.79
CA GLN A 425 2.48 -27.49 0.14
C GLN A 425 3.38 -26.87 1.22
N GLY A 426 3.08 -25.64 1.64
CA GLY A 426 3.94 -24.89 2.57
C GLY A 426 5.16 -24.24 1.90
N VAL A 427 5.15 -24.02 0.59
CA VAL A 427 6.20 -23.24 -0.09
C VAL A 427 6.20 -21.81 0.48
N GLY A 428 7.35 -21.34 0.96
CA GLY A 428 7.51 -20.08 1.71
C GLY A 428 7.71 -20.26 3.23
N THR A 429 7.47 -21.45 3.77
CA THR A 429 7.74 -21.78 5.18
C THR A 429 9.01 -22.65 5.31
N PRO A 430 9.65 -22.71 6.50
CA PRO A 430 10.82 -23.57 6.71
C PRO A 430 10.56 -25.08 6.55
N GLU A 431 9.29 -25.53 6.48
CA GLU A 431 8.90 -26.92 6.34
C GLU A 431 8.03 -27.15 5.10
N VAL A 432 8.67 -27.18 3.92
CA VAL A 432 7.97 -27.51 2.66
C VAL A 432 7.61 -29.00 2.63
N GLN A 433 6.33 -29.30 2.48
CA GLN A 433 5.80 -30.66 2.38
C GLN A 433 5.59 -31.07 0.92
N PHE A 434 5.99 -32.30 0.60
CA PHE A 434 5.72 -32.99 -0.65
C PHE A 434 4.54 -33.96 -0.45
N HIS A 435 3.51 -33.77 -1.27
CA HIS A 435 2.31 -34.58 -1.29
C HIS A 435 2.32 -35.47 -2.54
N PRO A 436 2.62 -36.78 -2.40
CA PRO A 436 2.67 -37.70 -3.53
C PRO A 436 1.31 -37.77 -4.24
N LEU A 437 1.31 -37.83 -5.58
CA LEU A 437 0.09 -37.87 -6.38
C LEU A 437 0.03 -39.15 -7.23
N ARG A 438 -1.12 -39.83 -7.24
CA ARG A 438 -1.35 -41.02 -8.08
C ARG A 438 -1.60 -40.59 -9.52
N LEU A 439 -0.53 -40.51 -10.30
CA LEU A 439 -0.61 -40.30 -11.74
C LEU A 439 -0.66 -41.64 -12.48
N THR A 440 -1.54 -41.74 -13.47
CA THR A 440 -1.50 -42.81 -14.47
C THR A 440 -0.18 -42.79 -15.25
N VAL A 441 0.22 -43.92 -15.84
CA VAL A 441 1.48 -44.02 -16.62
C VAL A 441 1.55 -42.89 -17.67
N THR A 442 0.47 -42.65 -18.41
CA THR A 442 0.39 -41.56 -19.40
C THR A 442 0.60 -40.18 -18.78
N GLN A 443 0.06 -39.92 -17.58
CA GLN A 443 0.25 -38.66 -16.89
C GLN A 443 1.66 -38.51 -16.30
N GLN A 444 2.30 -39.59 -15.85
CA GLN A 444 3.70 -39.56 -15.42
C GLN A 444 4.62 -39.20 -16.60
N TYR A 445 4.38 -39.79 -17.77
CA TYR A 445 5.06 -39.39 -18.99
C TYR A 445 4.79 -37.91 -19.31
N ARG A 446 3.56 -37.42 -19.23
CA ARG A 446 3.28 -35.97 -19.43
C ARG A 446 4.05 -35.10 -18.44
N ALA A 447 4.07 -35.45 -17.15
CA ALA A 447 4.80 -34.73 -16.12
C ALA A 447 6.31 -34.66 -16.43
N ALA A 448 6.90 -35.75 -16.91
CA ALA A 448 8.32 -35.84 -17.23
C ALA A 448 8.76 -34.88 -18.35
N TYR A 449 7.88 -34.54 -19.30
CA TYR A 449 8.17 -33.57 -20.36
C TYR A 449 7.72 -32.15 -19.99
N TYR A 450 6.68 -32.01 -19.16
CA TYR A 450 6.15 -30.73 -18.72
C TYR A 450 7.07 -30.00 -17.73
N ILE A 451 7.58 -30.70 -16.71
CA ILE A 451 8.40 -30.08 -15.65
C ILE A 451 9.65 -29.39 -16.23
N PRO A 452 10.48 -30.05 -17.09
CA PRO A 452 11.62 -29.40 -17.71
C PRO A 452 11.24 -28.22 -18.63
N LEU A 453 10.07 -28.28 -19.27
CA LEU A 453 9.57 -27.18 -20.10
C LEU A 453 9.23 -25.94 -19.24
N ARG A 454 8.56 -26.14 -18.11
CA ARG A 454 8.26 -25.07 -17.14
C ARG A 454 9.53 -24.45 -16.57
N GLU A 455 10.48 -25.28 -16.19
CA GLU A 455 11.78 -24.85 -15.67
C GLU A 455 12.59 -24.04 -16.70
N ALA A 456 12.67 -24.52 -17.96
CA ALA A 456 13.35 -23.79 -19.02
C ALA A 456 12.71 -22.43 -19.31
N TYR A 457 11.38 -22.34 -19.21
CA TYR A 457 10.65 -21.08 -19.36
C TYR A 457 11.00 -20.07 -18.26
N HIS A 458 10.93 -20.45 -16.98
CA HIS A 458 11.24 -19.54 -15.89
C HIS A 458 12.71 -19.11 -15.88
N ASN A 459 13.63 -20.03 -16.18
CA ASN A 459 15.06 -19.70 -16.29
C ASN A 459 15.33 -18.64 -17.37
N LEU A 460 14.70 -18.77 -18.55
CA LEU A 460 14.83 -17.77 -19.61
C LEU A 460 14.20 -16.44 -19.18
N TYR A 461 12.94 -16.47 -18.73
CA TYR A 461 12.20 -15.25 -18.41
C TYR A 461 12.87 -14.43 -17.30
N ASN A 462 13.26 -15.09 -16.21
CA ASN A 462 13.85 -14.41 -15.05
C ASN A 462 15.24 -13.86 -15.39
N ALA A 463 16.09 -14.63 -16.09
CA ALA A 463 17.40 -14.16 -16.51
C ALA A 463 17.31 -12.95 -17.44
N GLU A 464 16.38 -12.96 -18.40
CA GLU A 464 16.16 -11.84 -19.33
C GLU A 464 15.55 -10.62 -18.63
N ALA A 465 14.62 -10.81 -17.68
CA ALA A 465 14.04 -9.73 -16.92
C ALA A 465 15.02 -9.08 -15.91
N GLU A 466 15.96 -9.84 -15.36
CA GLU A 466 16.95 -9.33 -14.40
C GLU A 466 18.17 -8.69 -15.07
N THR A 467 18.65 -9.28 -16.17
CA THR A 467 19.88 -8.81 -16.83
C THR A 467 19.62 -7.82 -17.95
N GLU A 468 18.38 -7.73 -18.46
CA GLU A 468 18.02 -6.93 -19.65
C GLU A 468 18.91 -7.25 -20.87
N THR A 469 19.39 -8.49 -20.96
CA THR A 469 20.22 -8.97 -22.07
C THR A 469 19.64 -10.23 -22.69
N GLU A 470 19.83 -10.39 -24.00
CA GLU A 470 19.30 -11.54 -24.72
C GLU A 470 20.06 -12.83 -24.36
N GLN A 471 19.33 -13.89 -24.01
CA GLN A 471 19.88 -15.17 -23.60
C GLN A 471 19.61 -16.27 -24.66
N PRO A 472 20.36 -16.32 -25.77
CA PRO A 472 20.08 -17.23 -26.89
C PRO A 472 20.16 -18.71 -26.48
N GLU A 473 21.11 -19.08 -25.61
CA GLU A 473 21.28 -20.47 -25.17
C GLU A 473 20.07 -20.99 -24.37
N LEU A 474 19.54 -20.15 -23.46
CA LEU A 474 18.33 -20.48 -22.69
C LEU A 474 17.09 -20.54 -23.59
N ARG A 475 17.01 -19.68 -24.62
CA ARG A 475 15.92 -19.70 -25.59
C ARG A 475 15.95 -20.93 -26.49
N GLU A 476 17.12 -21.38 -26.89
CA GLU A 476 17.28 -22.66 -27.60
C GLU A 476 16.86 -23.84 -26.71
N GLU A 477 17.19 -23.82 -25.42
CA GLU A 477 16.74 -24.82 -24.45
C GLU A 477 15.22 -24.85 -24.32
N LEU A 478 14.57 -23.68 -24.18
CA LEU A 478 13.11 -23.57 -24.14
C LEU A 478 12.46 -24.16 -25.40
N ASN A 479 12.97 -23.80 -26.59
CA ASN A 479 12.49 -24.36 -27.85
C ASN A 479 12.67 -25.88 -27.92
N ARG A 480 13.83 -26.38 -27.48
CA ARG A 480 14.14 -27.82 -27.44
C ARG A 480 13.16 -28.57 -26.54
N GLN A 481 12.88 -28.07 -25.34
CA GLN A 481 11.92 -28.73 -24.44
C GLN A 481 10.48 -28.65 -24.97
N TYR A 482 10.09 -27.53 -25.56
CA TYR A 482 8.75 -27.39 -26.19
C TYR A 482 8.59 -28.39 -27.33
N ASP A 483 9.56 -28.49 -28.24
CA ASP A 483 9.48 -29.40 -29.39
C ASP A 483 9.45 -30.87 -28.94
N ARG A 484 10.13 -31.22 -27.83
CA ARG A 484 10.05 -32.57 -27.23
C ARG A 484 8.65 -32.85 -26.70
N PHE A 485 8.04 -31.90 -25.99
CA PHE A 485 6.67 -32.02 -25.51
C PHE A 485 5.68 -32.15 -26.69
N HIS A 486 5.81 -31.27 -27.68
CA HIS A 486 4.92 -31.21 -28.83
C HIS A 486 4.96 -32.48 -29.69
N ARG A 487 6.13 -33.10 -29.89
CA ARG A 487 6.25 -34.37 -30.63
C ARG A 487 5.49 -35.52 -29.96
N MET A 488 5.43 -35.55 -28.63
CA MET A 488 4.81 -36.64 -27.88
C MET A 488 3.33 -36.40 -27.60
N PHE A 489 2.96 -35.17 -27.25
CA PHE A 489 1.63 -34.82 -26.74
C PHE A 489 0.86 -33.80 -27.58
N ARG A 490 1.45 -33.30 -28.67
CA ARG A 490 0.92 -32.20 -29.51
C ARG A 490 0.80 -30.87 -28.74
N GLU A 491 -0.23 -30.09 -29.03
CA GLU A 491 -0.46 -28.74 -28.53
C GLU A 491 -0.65 -28.70 -27.00
N LEU A 492 0.00 -27.76 -26.31
CA LEU A 492 -0.20 -27.50 -24.87
C LEU A 492 -1.66 -27.20 -24.56
N ASN A 493 -2.31 -26.40 -25.42
CA ASN A 493 -3.73 -26.04 -25.30
C ASN A 493 -4.71 -27.14 -25.75
N GLY A 494 -4.21 -28.34 -26.10
CA GLY A 494 -5.05 -29.50 -26.37
C GLY A 494 -5.89 -29.89 -25.14
N LYS A 495 -7.15 -30.32 -25.33
CA LYS A 495 -8.12 -30.57 -24.23
C LYS A 495 -7.58 -31.44 -23.08
N ASP A 496 -6.83 -32.50 -23.40
CA ASP A 496 -6.28 -33.41 -22.39
C ASP A 496 -5.01 -32.87 -21.72
N ASN A 497 -4.22 -32.07 -22.45
CA ASN A 497 -3.01 -31.44 -21.94
C ASN A 497 -3.39 -30.27 -21.03
N ALA A 498 -4.31 -29.40 -21.44
CA ALA A 498 -4.82 -28.30 -20.63
C ALA A 498 -5.38 -28.78 -19.28
N LYS A 499 -6.16 -29.88 -19.26
CA LYS A 499 -6.65 -30.48 -18.01
C LYS A 499 -5.53 -30.97 -17.10
N PHE A 500 -4.44 -31.50 -17.66
CA PHE A 500 -3.30 -31.97 -16.89
C PHE A 500 -2.44 -30.81 -16.38
N LEU A 501 -2.15 -29.82 -17.23
CA LEU A 501 -1.36 -28.65 -16.84
C LEU A 501 -2.06 -27.86 -15.73
N LEU A 502 -3.39 -27.74 -15.76
CA LEU A 502 -4.16 -27.08 -14.70
C LEU A 502 -4.11 -27.80 -13.33
N MET A 503 -3.54 -29.00 -13.23
CA MET A 503 -3.23 -29.63 -11.94
C MET A 503 -2.00 -29.01 -11.27
N ASP A 504 -1.17 -28.30 -12.04
CA ASP A 504 -0.02 -27.54 -11.58
C ASP A 504 -0.42 -26.09 -11.30
N ALA A 505 0.07 -25.51 -10.20
CA ALA A 505 -0.18 -24.12 -9.85
C ALA A 505 0.28 -23.13 -10.94
N GLY A 506 1.41 -23.41 -11.60
CA GLY A 506 1.93 -22.65 -12.74
C GLY A 506 1.31 -23.00 -14.09
N GLY A 507 0.36 -23.95 -14.14
CA GLY A 507 -0.17 -24.49 -15.39
C GLY A 507 -0.82 -23.47 -16.31
N ARG A 508 -1.49 -22.46 -15.75
CA ARG A 508 -2.15 -21.39 -16.52
C ARG A 508 -1.15 -20.50 -17.26
N GLU A 509 0.05 -20.33 -16.72
CA GLU A 509 1.12 -19.57 -17.36
C GLU A 509 1.67 -20.36 -18.55
N MET A 510 1.90 -21.65 -18.36
CA MET A 510 2.41 -22.52 -19.41
C MET A 510 1.45 -22.68 -20.60
N LEU A 511 0.14 -22.58 -20.38
CA LEU A 511 -0.85 -22.58 -21.47
C LEU A 511 -0.77 -21.34 -22.36
N SER A 512 -0.28 -20.21 -21.84
CA SER A 512 -0.12 -18.96 -22.61
C SER A 512 1.11 -18.95 -23.53
N LEU A 513 1.96 -19.99 -23.47
CA LEU A 513 3.03 -20.22 -24.45
C LEU A 513 2.50 -20.57 -25.85
N GLU A 514 1.21 -20.86 -25.95
CA GLU A 514 0.50 -21.07 -27.20
C GLU A 514 -0.68 -20.10 -27.30
N ARG A 515 -0.82 -19.43 -28.44
CA ARG A 515 -1.93 -18.53 -28.74
C ARG A 515 -2.72 -19.00 -29.95
N SER A 516 -4.03 -18.73 -29.96
CA SER A 516 -4.89 -19.00 -31.11
C SER A 516 -5.06 -17.72 -31.92
N VAL A 517 -4.40 -17.63 -33.08
CA VAL A 517 -4.55 -16.52 -34.02
C VAL A 517 -5.30 -17.02 -35.25
N ASN A 518 -6.47 -16.44 -35.53
CA ASN A 518 -7.34 -16.84 -36.65
C ASN A 518 -7.69 -18.35 -36.66
N GLY A 519 -7.84 -18.95 -35.48
CA GLY A 519 -8.17 -20.37 -35.31
C GLY A 519 -6.99 -21.34 -35.53
N LYS A 520 -5.76 -20.83 -35.66
CA LYS A 520 -4.53 -21.63 -35.68
C LYS A 520 -3.71 -21.39 -34.43
N ILE A 521 -3.19 -22.46 -33.83
CA ILE A 521 -2.30 -22.37 -32.67
C ILE A 521 -0.90 -21.97 -33.13
N GLN A 522 -0.34 -20.95 -32.49
CA GLN A 522 0.99 -20.41 -32.74
C GLN A 522 1.78 -20.34 -31.42
N LYS A 523 3.10 -20.55 -31.48
CA LYS A 523 4.02 -20.29 -30.35
C LYS A 523 3.96 -18.81 -29.93
N ALA A 524 4.09 -18.54 -28.64
CA ALA A 524 4.25 -17.20 -28.09
C ALA A 524 5.58 -16.55 -28.53
N ASP A 525 5.68 -15.22 -28.43
CA ASP A 525 6.84 -14.50 -28.95
C ASP A 525 8.13 -14.77 -28.16
N ILE A 526 8.03 -15.17 -26.88
CA ILE A 526 9.17 -15.54 -26.02
C ILE A 526 10.09 -16.62 -26.62
N PHE A 527 9.55 -17.49 -27.49
CA PHE A 527 10.34 -18.50 -28.20
C PHE A 527 11.26 -17.92 -29.27
N THR A 528 11.05 -16.66 -29.66
CA THR A 528 11.74 -16.02 -30.79
C THR A 528 12.47 -14.74 -30.42
N VAL A 529 11.93 -13.94 -29.51
CA VAL A 529 12.47 -12.63 -29.13
C VAL A 529 12.30 -12.40 -27.63
N PRO A 530 13.13 -11.54 -27.00
CA PRO A 530 12.89 -11.07 -25.64
C PRO A 530 11.51 -10.38 -25.51
N VAL A 531 10.85 -10.60 -24.38
CA VAL A 531 9.49 -10.05 -24.09
C VAL A 531 9.43 -9.19 -22.83
N SER A 532 10.45 -9.29 -21.97
CA SER A 532 10.60 -8.53 -20.73
C SER A 532 11.26 -7.16 -20.96
N PHE A 533 12.10 -7.03 -22.00
CA PHE A 533 12.80 -5.78 -22.35
C PHE A 533 12.92 -5.63 -23.87
N ASN A 534 13.25 -4.42 -24.32
CA ASN A 534 13.44 -4.12 -25.75
C ASN A 534 14.90 -4.33 -26.15
N ALA A 535 15.19 -5.42 -26.86
CA ALA A 535 16.54 -5.72 -27.36
C ALA A 535 16.92 -4.96 -28.65
N ASN A 536 15.97 -4.25 -29.26
CA ASN A 536 16.24 -3.52 -30.49
C ASN A 536 16.99 -2.24 -30.17
N GLU A 537 18.32 -2.31 -30.16
CA GLU A 537 19.12 -1.13 -30.40
C GLU A 537 18.89 -0.68 -31.83
N VAL A 538 18.61 0.61 -32.02
CA VAL A 538 18.59 1.21 -33.35
C VAL A 538 19.98 0.99 -33.95
N THR A 539 20.07 0.21 -35.02
CA THR A 539 21.37 -0.16 -35.65
C THR A 539 21.73 0.74 -36.83
N HIS A 540 20.74 1.38 -37.43
CA HIS A 540 20.92 2.33 -38.52
C HIS A 540 19.73 3.29 -38.58
N VAL A 541 20.00 4.55 -38.93
CA VAL A 541 18.97 5.56 -39.22
C VAL A 541 19.35 6.35 -40.47
N ASP A 542 18.35 6.65 -41.30
CA ASP A 542 18.55 7.28 -42.60
C ASP A 542 18.84 8.80 -42.50
N THR A 543 18.57 9.41 -41.33
CA THR A 543 18.63 10.87 -41.16
C THR A 543 19.36 11.27 -39.87
N PRO A 544 20.18 12.35 -39.88
CA PRO A 544 20.83 12.87 -38.67
C PRO A 544 19.87 13.21 -37.53
N GLN A 545 18.62 13.57 -37.85
CA GLN A 545 17.59 13.90 -36.88
C GLN A 545 17.08 12.65 -36.14
N GLU A 546 16.96 11.52 -36.83
CA GLU A 546 16.62 10.24 -36.20
C GLU A 546 17.78 9.74 -35.34
N ALA A 547 19.03 9.93 -35.77
CA ALA A 547 20.21 9.66 -34.93
C ALA A 547 20.22 10.53 -33.67
N LEU A 548 19.86 11.81 -33.79
CA LEU A 548 19.77 12.73 -32.66
C LEU A 548 18.73 12.26 -31.65
N ALA A 549 17.55 11.85 -32.13
CA ALA A 549 16.50 11.30 -31.27
C ALA A 549 16.93 9.99 -30.59
N ALA A 550 17.59 9.09 -31.30
CA ALA A 550 18.11 7.85 -30.74
C ALA A 550 19.19 8.10 -29.68
N SER A 551 20.09 9.06 -29.91
CA SER A 551 21.12 9.46 -28.94
C SER A 551 20.52 10.03 -27.67
N LEU A 552 19.57 10.98 -27.79
CA LEU A 552 18.97 11.64 -26.64
C LEU A 552 18.23 10.67 -25.74
N ASN A 553 17.62 9.61 -26.29
CA ASN A 553 16.98 8.61 -25.46
C ASN A 553 17.97 7.64 -24.81
N LYS A 554 18.97 7.17 -25.56
CA LYS A 554 19.93 6.19 -25.02
C LYS A 554 20.84 6.80 -23.94
N PHE A 555 21.23 8.07 -24.10
CA PHE A 555 22.20 8.72 -23.22
C PHE A 555 21.64 9.92 -22.45
N GLY A 556 20.43 10.39 -22.74
CA GLY A 556 19.91 11.65 -22.19
C GLY A 556 20.58 12.90 -22.78
N GLU A 557 21.50 12.74 -23.74
CA GLU A 557 22.31 13.82 -24.30
C GLU A 557 22.69 13.57 -25.77
N VAL A 558 23.21 14.60 -26.42
CA VAL A 558 23.73 14.51 -27.79
C VAL A 558 25.10 13.84 -27.74
N ASN A 559 25.16 12.60 -28.20
CA ASN A 559 26.39 11.80 -28.30
C ASN A 559 26.74 11.68 -29.79
N LEU A 560 27.65 12.56 -30.23
CA LEU A 560 28.06 12.63 -31.64
C LEU A 560 28.71 11.34 -32.13
N GLU A 561 29.47 10.64 -31.28
CA GLU A 561 30.13 9.37 -31.64
C GLU A 561 29.10 8.27 -31.91
N TYR A 562 28.05 8.19 -31.09
CA TYR A 562 26.94 7.27 -31.33
C TYR A 562 26.18 7.62 -32.61
N MET A 563 25.90 8.91 -32.85
CA MET A 563 25.18 9.34 -34.03
C MET A 563 25.96 9.09 -35.34
N GLU A 564 27.28 9.27 -35.33
CA GLU A 564 28.18 8.93 -36.43
C GLU A 564 28.23 7.43 -36.73
N ASN A 565 28.00 6.58 -35.74
CA ASN A 565 27.90 5.13 -35.94
C ASN A 565 26.53 4.70 -36.48
N LEU A 566 25.47 5.47 -36.22
CA LEU A 566 24.10 5.17 -36.66
C LEU A 566 23.80 5.67 -38.08
N CYS A 567 24.36 6.83 -38.44
CA CYS A 567 24.26 7.39 -39.77
C CYS A 567 25.60 7.24 -40.48
N ASP A 568 25.60 6.78 -41.74
CA ASP A 568 26.81 6.77 -42.59
C ASP A 568 27.22 8.20 -43.03
N ILE A 569 27.13 9.18 -42.14
CA ILE A 569 27.38 10.62 -42.36
C ILE A 569 28.49 11.06 -41.41
N GLY A 570 29.49 11.77 -41.94
CA GLY A 570 30.63 12.24 -41.13
C GLY A 570 30.25 13.35 -40.14
N ARG A 571 30.98 13.42 -39.00
CA ARG A 571 30.77 14.40 -37.92
C ARG A 571 30.50 15.83 -38.38
N GLN A 572 31.28 16.31 -39.34
CA GLN A 572 31.23 17.71 -39.77
C GLN A 572 29.95 17.99 -40.56
N GLU A 573 29.54 17.06 -41.43
CA GLU A 573 28.29 17.14 -42.17
C GLU A 573 27.07 16.99 -41.25
N LEU A 574 27.19 16.15 -40.21
CA LEU A 574 26.17 16.00 -39.18
C LEU A 574 25.96 17.31 -38.39
N LEU A 575 27.05 17.99 -38.01
CA LEU A 575 27.00 19.30 -37.34
C LEU A 575 26.44 20.40 -38.26
N GLU A 576 26.78 20.39 -39.55
CA GLU A 576 26.24 21.33 -40.54
C GLU A 576 24.73 21.14 -40.75
N GLN A 577 24.25 19.89 -40.88
CA GLN A 577 22.83 19.59 -41.05
C GLN A 577 22.00 19.85 -39.77
N LEU A 578 22.64 19.85 -38.60
CA LEU A 578 22.00 20.10 -37.31
C LEU A 578 22.33 21.48 -36.71
N GLU A 579 22.98 22.38 -37.44
CA GLU A 579 23.48 23.68 -36.92
C GLU A 579 22.38 24.54 -36.29
N GLU A 580 21.15 24.47 -36.80
CA GLU A 580 20.00 25.20 -36.23
C GLU A 580 19.26 24.44 -35.10
N ARG A 581 19.65 23.19 -34.83
CA ARG A 581 18.99 22.27 -33.89
C ARG A 581 19.84 21.93 -32.69
N ILE A 582 21.17 22.01 -32.76
CA ILE A 582 22.07 21.76 -31.64
C ILE A 582 23.01 22.95 -31.42
N PHE A 583 23.17 23.34 -30.16
CA PHE A 583 24.08 24.39 -29.72
C PHE A 583 25.14 23.80 -28.82
N TYR A 584 26.37 24.27 -28.94
CA TYR A 584 27.44 23.88 -28.03
C TYR A 584 27.22 24.58 -26.68
N ASN A 585 27.15 23.81 -25.59
CA ASN A 585 27.08 24.31 -24.23
C ASN A 585 28.46 24.22 -23.56
N PRO A 586 29.19 25.34 -23.39
CA PRO A 586 30.53 25.31 -22.80
C PRO A 586 30.54 24.94 -21.31
N MET A 587 29.40 25.00 -20.61
CA MET A 587 29.26 24.54 -19.21
C MET A 587 29.43 23.03 -19.10
N MET A 588 28.79 22.30 -20.02
CA MET A 588 28.79 20.84 -20.06
C MET A 588 29.88 20.28 -20.98
N LYS A 589 30.51 21.15 -21.80
CA LYS A 589 31.44 20.77 -22.86
C LYS A 589 30.83 19.75 -23.83
N ASN A 590 29.52 19.84 -24.05
CA ASN A 590 28.77 18.97 -24.94
C ASN A 590 27.76 19.79 -25.77
N HIS A 591 27.24 19.21 -26.86
CA HIS A 591 26.16 19.79 -27.64
C HIS A 591 24.82 19.48 -26.97
N GLU A 592 23.91 20.45 -27.03
CA GLU A 592 22.54 20.32 -26.53
C GLU A 592 21.56 20.71 -27.63
N ILE A 593 20.39 20.09 -27.64
CA ILE A 593 19.32 20.52 -28.55
C ILE A 593 18.88 21.95 -28.23
N LYS A 594 18.50 22.69 -29.28
CA LYS A 594 17.94 24.04 -29.20
C LYS A 594 16.83 24.13 -28.16
N ASP A 595 15.92 23.15 -28.20
CA ASP A 595 14.74 23.07 -27.34
C ASP A 595 15.12 23.04 -25.85
N ARG A 596 16.27 22.43 -25.50
CA ARG A 596 16.80 22.32 -24.12
C ARG A 596 17.76 23.46 -23.78
N PHE A 597 18.60 23.85 -24.72
CA PHE A 597 19.60 24.89 -24.55
C PHE A 597 18.94 26.25 -24.33
N ILE A 598 17.97 26.62 -25.18
CA ILE A 598 17.23 27.88 -25.13
C ILE A 598 16.09 27.83 -24.09
N ALA A 599 15.78 26.68 -23.52
CA ALA A 599 14.84 26.59 -22.40
C ALA A 599 15.50 26.81 -21.04
N GLY A 600 14.67 27.16 -20.06
CA GLY A 600 15.12 27.38 -18.69
C GLY A 600 15.55 28.81 -18.44
N ASN A 601 16.36 29.03 -17.40
CA ASN A 601 16.88 30.35 -17.04
C ASN A 601 17.91 30.85 -18.07
N VAL A 602 17.44 31.48 -19.15
CA VAL A 602 18.30 31.95 -20.25
C VAL A 602 19.22 33.10 -19.84
N ILE A 603 18.81 33.92 -18.87
CA ILE A 603 19.60 35.03 -18.36
C ILE A 603 20.85 34.49 -17.64
N ALA A 604 20.68 33.54 -16.72
CA ALA A 604 21.80 32.93 -16.00
C ALA A 604 22.75 32.18 -16.95
N LYS A 605 22.21 31.45 -17.93
CA LYS A 605 23.03 30.78 -18.97
C LYS A 605 23.83 31.78 -19.80
N ALA A 606 23.18 32.88 -20.23
CA ALA A 606 23.83 33.92 -21.03
C ALA A 606 24.94 34.64 -20.24
N GLU A 607 24.69 35.01 -18.98
CA GLU A 607 25.70 35.64 -18.12
C GLU A 607 26.90 34.70 -17.88
N TRP A 608 26.66 33.40 -17.70
CA TRP A 608 27.74 32.42 -17.55
C TRP A 608 28.59 32.28 -18.82
N ILE A 609 27.95 32.12 -19.99
CA ILE A 609 28.67 31.98 -21.27
C ILE A 609 29.40 33.27 -21.61
N GLU A 610 28.82 34.43 -21.32
CA GLU A 610 29.49 35.72 -21.50
C GLU A 610 30.75 35.84 -20.63
N ASN A 611 30.72 35.36 -19.39
CA ASN A 611 31.91 35.31 -18.54
C ASN A 611 32.94 34.29 -19.07
N TYR A 612 32.51 33.12 -19.53
CA TYR A 612 33.40 32.13 -20.14
C TYR A 612 34.13 32.66 -21.40
N LEU A 613 33.42 33.40 -22.25
CA LEU A 613 33.97 33.98 -23.48
C LEU A 613 34.94 35.14 -23.22
N LYS A 614 34.92 35.77 -22.04
CA LYS A 614 35.98 36.72 -21.64
C LYS A 614 37.32 36.03 -21.49
N ASP A 615 37.32 34.79 -21.01
CA ASP A 615 38.53 33.98 -20.80
C ASP A 615 38.90 33.16 -22.06
N HIS A 616 37.95 32.91 -22.97
CA HIS A 616 38.13 32.10 -24.19
C HIS A 616 37.56 32.80 -25.45
N PRO A 617 38.21 33.86 -25.96
CA PRO A 617 37.68 34.67 -27.06
C PRO A 617 37.67 33.97 -28.43
N ASP A 618 38.40 32.85 -28.59
CA ASP A 618 38.51 32.11 -29.85
C ASP A 618 37.40 31.04 -30.04
N ASP A 619 36.49 30.86 -29.07
CA ASP A 619 35.39 29.90 -29.18
C ASP A 619 34.21 30.46 -29.99
N ASP A 620 34.22 30.20 -31.30
CA ASP A 620 33.16 30.65 -32.22
C ASP A 620 31.83 29.92 -32.01
N ALA A 621 31.85 28.66 -31.52
CA ALA A 621 30.63 27.93 -31.19
C ALA A 621 29.95 28.53 -29.95
N GLY A 622 30.73 28.87 -28.92
CA GLY A 622 30.25 29.57 -27.74
C GLY A 622 29.64 30.95 -28.04
N LYS A 623 30.22 31.70 -28.99
CA LYS A 623 29.64 32.99 -29.45
C LYS A 623 28.28 32.82 -30.10
N LYS A 624 28.13 31.84 -30.99
CA LYS A 624 26.84 31.51 -31.64
C LYS A 624 25.79 31.12 -30.58
N SER A 625 26.17 30.30 -29.60
CA SER A 625 25.31 29.92 -28.48
C SER A 625 24.88 31.12 -27.64
N LEU A 626 25.77 32.08 -27.35
CA LEU A 626 25.43 33.30 -26.62
C LEU A 626 24.44 34.18 -27.42
N GLU A 627 24.61 34.32 -28.73
CA GLU A 627 23.70 35.07 -29.58
C GLU A 627 22.29 34.45 -29.59
N ALA A 628 22.20 33.12 -29.65
CA ALA A 628 20.94 32.40 -29.57
C ALA A 628 20.22 32.64 -28.24
N LEU A 629 20.93 32.59 -27.10
CA LEU A 629 20.35 32.88 -25.79
C LEU A 629 19.88 34.33 -25.69
N ARG A 630 20.68 35.30 -26.17
CA ARG A 630 20.31 36.73 -26.14
C ARG A 630 19.04 37.03 -26.93
N LYS A 631 18.85 36.39 -28.08
CA LYS A 631 17.61 36.52 -28.88
C LYS A 631 16.39 35.91 -28.18
N ALA A 632 16.60 34.98 -27.26
CA ALA A 632 15.53 34.32 -26.52
C ALA A 632 15.20 35.00 -25.18
N ILE A 633 15.98 36.00 -24.73
CA ILE A 633 15.68 36.72 -23.48
C ILE A 633 14.31 37.40 -23.61
N PRO A 634 13.37 37.14 -22.69
CA PRO A 634 12.08 37.81 -22.68
C PRO A 634 12.20 39.33 -22.55
N GLU A 635 11.21 40.07 -23.06
CA GLU A 635 11.14 41.51 -22.86
C GLU A 635 11.06 41.83 -21.35
N PRO A 636 11.95 42.68 -20.79
CA PRO A 636 11.93 43.00 -19.37
C PRO A 636 10.64 43.70 -18.97
N ILE A 637 10.00 43.22 -17.90
CA ILE A 637 8.79 43.82 -17.34
C ILE A 637 9.20 45.00 -16.47
N SER A 638 8.63 46.19 -16.71
CA SER A 638 8.95 47.39 -15.93
C SER A 638 8.25 47.36 -14.56
N PHE A 639 8.74 48.16 -13.61
CA PHE A 639 8.15 48.24 -12.27
C PHE A 639 6.65 48.60 -12.31
N GLU A 640 6.24 49.47 -13.23
CA GLU A 640 4.84 49.92 -13.38
C GLU A 640 3.90 48.82 -13.89
N GLN A 641 4.44 47.76 -14.49
CA GLN A 641 3.68 46.61 -14.98
C GLN A 641 3.62 45.48 -13.94
N LEU A 642 4.38 45.58 -12.84
CA LEU A 642 4.40 44.59 -11.78
C LEU A 642 3.34 44.92 -10.72
N ASP A 643 2.57 43.90 -10.34
CA ASP A 643 1.67 43.97 -9.19
C ASP A 643 2.37 43.38 -7.96
N PHE A 644 2.43 44.16 -6.89
CA PHE A 644 3.16 43.80 -5.67
C PHE A 644 2.20 43.52 -4.53
N ASN A 645 2.20 42.27 -4.06
CA ASN A 645 1.55 41.91 -2.81
C ASN A 645 2.52 41.94 -1.63
N LEU A 646 1.99 42.22 -0.44
CA LEU A 646 2.74 42.07 0.80
C LEU A 646 2.92 40.58 1.12
N GLY A 647 4.13 40.16 1.48
CA GLY A 647 4.45 38.77 1.84
C GLY A 647 4.88 37.86 0.68
N GLU A 648 5.17 38.42 -0.49
CA GLU A 648 5.85 37.73 -1.59
C GLU A 648 7.26 37.24 -1.18
N ARG A 649 7.50 35.93 -1.30
CA ARG A 649 8.70 35.25 -0.72
C ARG A 649 10.01 35.66 -1.41
N TRP A 650 9.92 36.29 -2.57
CA TRP A 650 11.08 36.74 -3.34
C TRP A 650 11.57 38.13 -2.97
N ILE A 651 10.74 38.93 -2.30
CA ILE A 651 11.11 40.27 -1.86
C ILE A 651 12.02 40.12 -0.63
N PRO A 652 13.16 40.83 -0.57
CA PRO A 652 14.04 40.78 0.60
C PRO A 652 13.33 41.16 1.89
N MET A 653 13.59 40.44 2.98
CA MET A 653 12.97 40.72 4.28
C MET A 653 13.27 42.14 4.77
N SER A 654 14.43 42.70 4.40
CA SER A 654 14.78 44.09 4.70
C SER A 654 13.75 45.10 4.18
N VAL A 655 13.11 44.82 3.04
CA VAL A 655 12.05 45.68 2.49
C VAL A 655 10.81 45.63 3.39
N TYR A 656 10.46 44.46 3.91
CA TYR A 656 9.33 44.31 4.84
C TYR A 656 9.64 44.92 6.22
N GLU A 657 10.89 44.81 6.69
CA GLU A 657 11.33 45.45 7.94
C GLU A 657 11.30 46.97 7.83
N GLU A 658 11.75 47.55 6.71
CA GLU A 658 11.66 48.99 6.43
C GLU A 658 10.20 49.46 6.34
N PHE A 659 9.34 48.72 5.63
CA PHE A 659 7.92 49.01 5.56
C PHE A 659 7.23 48.93 6.92
N ALA A 660 7.46 47.87 7.69
CA ALA A 660 6.90 47.71 9.03
C ALA A 660 7.43 48.81 9.97
N GLY A 661 8.69 49.21 9.81
CA GLY A 661 9.28 50.35 10.49
C GLY A 661 8.59 51.68 10.19
N TYR A 662 8.24 51.90 8.92
CA TYR A 662 7.48 53.06 8.48
C TYR A 662 6.03 53.05 9.01
N LEU A 663 5.33 51.92 8.88
CA LEU A 663 3.91 51.82 9.22
C LEU A 663 3.64 51.88 10.72
N PHE A 664 4.46 51.17 11.51
CA PHE A 664 4.29 51.07 12.95
C PHE A 664 5.17 52.06 13.73
N GLU A 665 6.06 52.83 13.09
CA GLU A 665 6.98 53.77 13.75
C GLU A 665 7.90 53.12 14.80
N THR A 666 8.25 51.85 14.63
CA THR A 666 9.14 51.09 15.53
C THR A 666 9.92 50.06 14.72
N LYS A 667 11.15 49.74 15.13
CA LYS A 667 11.96 48.76 14.40
C LYS A 667 11.32 47.37 14.48
N ALA A 668 11.09 46.77 13.31
CA ALA A 668 10.61 45.42 13.16
C ALA A 668 11.76 44.48 12.82
N ARG A 669 11.67 43.24 13.28
CA ARG A 669 12.46 42.12 12.77
C ARG A 669 11.52 41.07 12.22
N ILE A 670 11.71 40.73 10.95
CA ILE A 670 10.87 39.77 10.24
C ILE A 670 11.77 38.64 9.75
N HIS A 671 11.42 37.42 10.14
CA HIS A 671 12.10 36.22 9.68
C HIS A 671 11.10 35.34 8.93
N TYR A 672 11.57 34.69 7.86
CA TYR A 672 10.79 33.76 7.07
C TYR A 672 11.44 32.39 7.09
N THR A 673 10.66 31.37 7.44
CA THR A 673 11.09 29.98 7.48
C THR A 673 10.49 29.24 6.28
N GLU A 674 11.33 28.91 5.29
CA GLU A 674 10.91 28.33 4.01
C GLU A 674 10.27 26.94 4.13
N SER A 675 10.73 26.10 5.06
CA SER A 675 10.27 24.70 5.21
C SER A 675 8.79 24.55 5.58
N ILE A 676 8.18 25.56 6.20
CA ILE A 676 6.76 25.57 6.59
C ILE A 676 6.00 26.77 6.05
N ASP A 677 6.64 27.59 5.21
CA ASP A 677 6.08 28.83 4.71
C ASP A 677 5.50 29.72 5.84
N GLU A 678 6.28 29.95 6.91
CA GLU A 678 5.86 30.67 8.12
C GLU A 678 6.67 31.96 8.33
N PHE A 679 6.00 33.09 8.61
CA PHE A 679 6.65 34.35 9.01
C PHE A 679 6.62 34.53 10.55
N SER A 680 7.75 34.94 11.12
CA SER A 680 7.80 35.46 12.49
C SER A 680 8.01 36.97 12.46
N VAL A 681 7.21 37.68 13.26
CA VAL A 681 7.19 39.14 13.31
C VAL A 681 7.39 39.57 14.76
N SER A 682 8.45 40.35 14.99
CA SER A 682 8.75 40.91 16.31
C SER A 682 9.07 42.40 16.19
N PHE A 683 8.71 43.17 17.20
CA PHE A 683 9.02 44.60 17.29
C PHE A 683 9.93 44.86 18.48
N GLU A 684 10.89 45.79 18.33
CA GLU A 684 11.79 46.16 19.43
C GLU A 684 11.07 46.90 20.56
N SER A 685 9.99 47.61 20.25
CA SER A 685 9.16 48.31 21.23
C SER A 685 7.69 48.36 20.82
N SER A 686 6.78 48.32 21.80
CA SER A 686 5.34 48.43 21.60
C SER A 686 4.88 49.88 21.71
N ASN A 687 3.99 50.32 20.82
CA ASN A 687 3.44 51.68 20.80
C ASN A 687 1.93 51.68 20.45
N ALA A 688 1.31 52.87 20.44
CA ALA A 688 -0.12 53.03 20.18
C ALA A 688 -0.55 52.58 18.77
N ASN A 689 0.36 52.58 17.79
CA ASN A 689 0.05 52.03 16.47
C ASN A 689 -0.18 50.51 16.55
N ILE A 690 0.62 49.80 17.35
CA ILE A 690 0.51 48.34 17.55
C ILE A 690 -0.65 47.99 18.49
N THR A 691 -0.85 48.75 19.58
CA THR A 691 -1.80 48.39 20.63
C THR A 691 -3.21 48.93 20.42
N ASP A 692 -3.36 50.06 19.71
CA ASP A 692 -4.63 50.79 19.64
C ASP A 692 -5.12 50.93 18.18
N ARG A 693 -4.24 51.34 17.24
CA ARG A 693 -4.62 51.60 15.83
C ARG A 693 -4.83 50.33 15.01
N TYR A 694 -3.92 49.37 15.14
CA TYR A 694 -3.96 48.06 14.50
C TYR A 694 -4.25 46.97 15.55
N TYR A 695 -5.40 47.09 16.19
CA TYR A 695 -5.85 46.15 17.21
C TYR A 695 -7.27 45.68 16.94
N VAL A 696 -7.49 44.38 17.13
CA VAL A 696 -8.82 43.76 17.06
C VAL A 696 -9.08 42.96 18.32
N LYS A 697 -10.16 43.29 19.01
CA LYS A 697 -10.59 42.60 20.22
C LYS A 697 -11.36 41.32 19.85
N GLY A 698 -10.80 40.16 20.16
CA GLY A 698 -11.54 38.89 20.19
C GLY A 698 -12.08 38.60 21.58
N GLU A 699 -13.00 37.62 21.68
CA GLU A 699 -13.63 37.23 22.95
C GLU A 699 -12.62 36.64 23.95
N LYS A 700 -11.68 35.80 23.47
CA LYS A 700 -10.68 35.11 24.31
C LYS A 700 -9.29 35.77 24.32
N ARG A 701 -8.92 36.43 23.23
CA ARG A 701 -7.63 37.12 23.07
C ARG A 701 -7.77 38.36 22.20
N GLY A 702 -6.89 39.33 22.41
CA GLY A 702 -6.70 40.44 21.49
C GLY A 702 -5.71 40.08 20.38
N TYR A 703 -5.92 40.64 19.19
CA TYR A 703 -5.02 40.55 18.05
C TYR A 703 -4.35 41.91 17.88
N TYR A 704 -3.03 41.95 18.01
CA TYR A 704 -2.22 43.17 17.98
C TYR A 704 -1.59 43.38 16.60
N GLY A 705 -0.93 44.53 16.41
CA GLY A 705 -0.32 44.90 15.12
C GLY A 705 0.66 43.85 14.56
N ASN A 706 1.39 43.12 15.41
CA ASN A 706 2.26 42.01 15.01
C ASN A 706 1.47 40.81 14.48
N ASP A 707 0.34 40.47 15.12
CA ASP A 707 -0.52 39.36 14.67
C ASP A 707 -1.17 39.72 13.32
N LEU A 708 -1.67 40.95 13.19
CA LEU A 708 -2.28 41.43 11.95
C LEU A 708 -1.25 41.56 10.82
N LEU A 709 -0.03 42.01 11.09
CA LEU A 709 1.05 42.05 10.09
C LEU A 709 1.45 40.64 9.66
N LYS A 710 1.54 39.68 10.59
CA LYS A 710 1.79 38.26 10.26
C LYS A 710 0.70 37.71 9.33
N HIS A 711 -0.58 37.94 9.67
CA HIS A 711 -1.69 37.55 8.81
C HIS A 711 -1.69 38.26 7.45
N ALA A 712 -1.27 39.54 7.41
CA ALA A 712 -1.12 40.29 6.17
C ALA A 712 -0.01 39.74 5.27
N LEU A 713 1.14 39.33 5.84
CA LEU A 713 2.22 38.65 5.11
C LEU A 713 1.77 37.28 4.56
N HIS A 714 0.93 36.55 5.29
CA HIS A 714 0.37 35.28 4.82
C HIS A 714 -0.82 35.43 3.86
N ASN A 715 -1.32 36.65 3.63
CA ASN A 715 -2.57 36.88 2.92
C ASN A 715 -3.75 36.06 3.52
N THR A 716 -3.84 36.05 4.85
CA THR A 716 -4.90 35.36 5.61
C THR A 716 -5.59 36.31 6.56
N VAL A 717 -6.71 35.88 7.14
CA VAL A 717 -7.43 36.58 8.21
C VAL A 717 -7.49 35.65 9.43
N PRO A 718 -7.28 36.16 10.66
CA PRO A 718 -7.45 35.35 11.86
C PRO A 718 -8.87 34.80 11.99
N ASP A 719 -8.99 33.53 12.37
CA ASP A 719 -10.30 32.95 12.74
C ASP A 719 -10.69 33.41 14.14
N ILE A 720 -11.67 34.31 14.22
CA ILE A 720 -12.16 34.87 15.49
C ILE A 720 -13.56 34.32 15.75
N THR A 721 -13.74 33.65 16.89
CA THR A 721 -15.03 33.09 17.30
C THR A 721 -15.60 33.86 18.48
N LYS A 722 -16.93 33.99 18.53
CA LYS A 722 -17.69 34.45 19.69
C LYS A 722 -18.69 33.41 20.16
N THR A 723 -19.06 33.47 21.43
CA THR A 723 -20.08 32.61 22.03
C THR A 723 -21.45 33.29 21.92
N VAL A 724 -22.43 32.61 21.31
CA VAL A 724 -23.80 33.11 21.11
C VAL A 724 -24.79 32.07 21.62
N GLN A 725 -25.91 32.50 22.19
CA GLN A 725 -26.98 31.58 22.60
C GLN A 725 -27.94 31.29 21.45
N ASP A 726 -28.20 30.01 21.20
CA ASP A 726 -29.23 29.57 20.25
C ASP A 726 -30.66 29.74 20.83
N LYS A 727 -31.71 29.53 20.03
CA LYS A 727 -33.13 29.61 20.39
C LYS A 727 -33.53 28.72 21.57
N GLU A 728 -32.72 27.72 21.90
CA GLU A 728 -32.90 26.80 23.03
C GLU A 728 -32.06 27.17 24.27
N GLY A 729 -31.29 28.27 24.24
CA GLY A 729 -30.50 28.77 25.36
C GLY A 729 -29.11 28.14 25.52
N ASN A 730 -28.64 27.37 24.52
CA ASN A 730 -27.32 26.73 24.52
C ASN A 730 -26.24 27.65 23.94
N ASP A 731 -25.07 27.71 24.58
CA ASP A 731 -23.91 28.49 24.15
C ASP A 731 -23.21 27.81 22.95
N ILE A 732 -23.40 28.36 21.75
CA ILE A 732 -22.74 27.91 20.53
C ILE A 732 -21.60 28.87 20.15
N LYS A 733 -20.43 28.30 19.84
CA LYS A 733 -19.32 29.07 19.26
C LYS A 733 -19.58 29.29 17.78
N VAL A 734 -19.83 30.54 17.43
CA VAL A 734 -20.05 30.98 16.06
C VAL A 734 -18.91 31.90 15.66
N ARG A 735 -18.53 31.92 14.39
CA ARG A 735 -17.57 32.89 13.86
C ARG A 735 -18.07 34.31 14.11
N ASP A 736 -17.22 35.14 14.69
CA ASP A 736 -17.54 36.54 14.91
C ASP A 736 -17.32 37.33 13.63
N ALA A 737 -18.35 37.38 12.79
CA ALA A 737 -18.29 38.05 11.51
C ALA A 737 -17.85 39.52 11.63
N GLU A 738 -18.22 40.22 12.70
CA GLU A 738 -17.85 41.63 12.93
C GLU A 738 -16.36 41.76 13.22
N ALA A 739 -15.81 40.95 14.14
CA ALA A 739 -14.39 40.97 14.49
C ALA A 739 -13.50 40.49 13.32
N ILE A 740 -13.94 39.46 12.59
CA ILE A 740 -13.26 38.97 11.38
C ILE A 740 -13.25 40.06 10.30
N GLN A 741 -14.38 40.73 10.07
CA GLN A 741 -14.46 41.82 9.09
C GLN A 741 -13.60 43.03 9.50
N LEU A 742 -13.52 43.34 10.79
CA LEU A 742 -12.64 44.40 11.29
C LEU A 742 -11.16 44.02 11.10
N ALA A 743 -10.78 42.78 11.39
CA ALA A 743 -9.43 42.27 11.16
C ALA A 743 -9.08 42.30 9.67
N ASP A 744 -9.97 41.83 8.80
CA ASP A 744 -9.79 41.88 7.35
C ASP A 744 -9.63 43.33 6.85
N THR A 745 -10.45 44.26 7.34
CA THR A 745 -10.32 45.69 7.01
C THR A 745 -8.95 46.23 7.38
N LYS A 746 -8.45 45.91 8.59
CA LYS A 746 -7.13 46.35 9.07
C LYS A 746 -5.98 45.69 8.31
N ILE A 747 -6.10 44.42 7.97
CA ILE A 747 -5.13 43.69 7.16
C ILE A 747 -5.05 44.29 5.75
N ASN A 748 -6.19 44.59 5.14
CA ASN A 748 -6.24 45.23 3.83
C ASN A 748 -5.73 46.69 3.87
N GLU A 749 -5.91 47.40 4.98
CA GLU A 749 -5.28 48.71 5.23
C GLU A 749 -3.74 48.59 5.21
N ILE A 750 -3.17 47.62 5.94
CA ILE A 750 -1.72 47.34 5.96
C ILE A 750 -1.22 47.00 4.55
N ARG A 751 -1.92 46.13 3.83
CA ARG A 751 -1.54 45.71 2.47
C ARG A 751 -1.58 46.86 1.47
N SER A 752 -2.62 47.69 1.53
CA SER A 752 -2.74 48.85 0.64
C SER A 752 -1.66 49.90 0.94
N ALA A 753 -1.33 50.08 2.21
CA ALA A 753 -0.25 50.97 2.64
C ALA A 753 1.12 50.51 2.11
N PHE A 754 1.36 49.20 1.99
CA PHE A 754 2.59 48.66 1.41
C PHE A 754 2.74 49.08 -0.06
N THR A 755 1.70 48.90 -0.88
CA THR A 755 1.73 49.29 -2.30
C THR A 755 1.89 50.80 -2.47
N GLY A 756 1.25 51.61 -1.61
CA GLY A 756 1.45 53.06 -1.58
C GLY A 756 2.90 53.44 -1.25
N TRP A 757 3.44 52.86 -0.18
CA TRP A 757 4.82 53.09 0.27
C TRP A 757 5.86 52.66 -0.78
N LEU A 758 5.66 51.54 -1.48
CA LEU A 758 6.51 51.09 -2.58
C LEU A 758 6.53 52.11 -3.75
N ASN A 759 5.39 52.74 -4.04
CA ASN A 759 5.29 53.73 -5.12
C ASN A 759 5.98 55.06 -4.81
N GLU A 760 6.18 55.38 -3.53
CA GLU A 760 6.89 56.59 -3.09
C GLU A 760 8.42 56.43 -3.08
N GLN A 761 8.93 55.20 -3.28
CA GLN A 761 10.37 54.93 -3.28
C GLN A 761 11.12 55.52 -4.49
N LEU A 762 12.44 55.64 -4.33
CA LEU A 762 13.34 56.16 -5.36
C LEU A 762 13.33 55.30 -6.64
N PRO A 763 13.56 55.90 -7.83
CA PRO A 763 13.61 55.15 -9.09
C PRO A 763 14.62 54.00 -9.10
N GLU A 764 15.77 54.18 -8.46
CA GLU A 764 16.81 53.13 -8.34
C GLU A 764 16.30 51.91 -7.56
N PHE A 765 15.54 52.12 -6.49
CA PHE A 765 14.93 51.05 -5.70
C PHE A 765 13.90 50.27 -6.53
N LYS A 766 13.06 50.99 -7.28
CA LYS A 766 12.06 50.40 -8.18
C LYS A 766 12.70 49.57 -9.28
N GLN A 767 13.76 50.10 -9.90
CA GLN A 767 14.51 49.38 -10.93
C GLN A 767 15.17 48.12 -10.36
N ASN A 768 15.81 48.20 -9.18
CA ASN A 768 16.39 47.02 -8.54
C ASN A 768 15.35 45.93 -8.25
N LEU A 769 14.16 46.30 -7.75
CA LEU A 769 13.07 45.33 -7.54
C LEU A 769 12.58 44.70 -8.85
N ALA A 770 12.41 45.50 -9.91
CA ALA A 770 12.02 44.99 -11.22
C ALA A 770 13.09 44.06 -11.82
N ASP A 771 14.37 44.42 -11.70
CA ASP A 771 15.49 43.60 -12.15
C ASP A 771 15.55 42.27 -11.38
N MET A 772 15.32 42.31 -10.06
CA MET A 772 15.20 41.10 -9.24
C MET A 772 14.04 40.21 -9.69
N TYR A 773 12.87 40.78 -9.96
CA TYR A 773 11.73 40.04 -10.49
C TYR A 773 12.05 39.40 -11.83
N ASN A 774 12.63 40.17 -12.76
CA ASN A 774 12.95 39.65 -14.10
C ASN A 774 14.01 38.54 -14.04
N ARG A 775 15.03 38.69 -13.19
CA ARG A 775 16.06 37.66 -12.97
C ARG A 775 15.52 36.40 -12.32
N LYS A 776 14.46 36.49 -11.51
CA LYS A 776 13.90 35.35 -10.77
C LYS A 776 12.75 34.67 -11.51
N PHE A 777 11.90 35.43 -12.21
CA PHE A 777 10.68 34.94 -12.85
C PHE A 777 10.65 35.15 -14.37
N ASN A 778 10.95 36.35 -14.86
CA ASN A 778 10.99 36.65 -16.31
C ASN A 778 12.34 36.29 -16.96
N CYS A 779 12.90 35.17 -16.53
CA CYS A 779 14.17 34.63 -17.04
C CYS A 779 13.98 33.27 -17.69
N TYR A 780 12.78 32.68 -17.57
CA TYR A 780 12.50 31.32 -17.97
C TYR A 780 11.82 31.27 -19.34
N VAL A 781 12.47 30.60 -20.29
CA VAL A 781 11.88 30.33 -21.60
C VAL A 781 11.40 28.88 -21.62
N ARG A 782 10.16 28.67 -22.09
CA ARG A 782 9.62 27.31 -22.25
C ARG A 782 10.30 26.63 -23.45
N PRO A 783 10.60 25.33 -23.38
CA PRO A 783 11.03 24.58 -24.56
C PRO A 783 10.01 24.70 -25.69
N ASP A 784 10.49 24.98 -26.90
CA ASP A 784 9.67 24.98 -28.11
C ASP A 784 9.99 23.73 -28.93
N TYR A 785 9.08 22.75 -28.91
CA TYR A 785 9.26 21.46 -29.56
C TYR A 785 8.81 21.51 -31.01
N ASP A 786 9.73 21.39 -31.95
CA ASP A 786 9.43 21.38 -33.38
C ASP A 786 9.55 19.98 -33.98
N GLY A 787 8.40 19.33 -34.17
CA GLY A 787 8.28 17.98 -34.72
C GLY A 787 8.14 17.93 -36.25
N SER A 788 8.26 19.04 -36.97
CA SER A 788 7.94 19.15 -38.40
C SER A 788 8.72 18.18 -39.31
N LEU A 789 9.98 17.90 -38.95
CA LEU A 789 10.91 17.04 -39.68
C LEU A 789 10.80 15.55 -39.33
N GLN A 790 9.90 15.16 -38.43
CA GLN A 790 9.70 13.76 -38.10
C GLN A 790 9.13 12.97 -39.27
N SER A 791 9.69 11.79 -39.48
CA SER A 791 9.09 10.72 -40.26
C SER A 791 8.13 9.91 -39.37
N PHE A 792 7.05 9.38 -39.96
CA PHE A 792 6.14 8.45 -39.28
C PHE A 792 6.00 7.19 -40.14
N PRO A 793 7.00 6.30 -40.14
CA PRO A 793 6.95 5.06 -40.92
C PRO A 793 5.74 4.21 -40.53
N PHE A 794 5.18 3.48 -41.50
CA PHE A 794 4.03 2.60 -41.32
C PHE A 794 2.69 3.25 -40.94
N LEU A 795 2.66 4.57 -40.74
CA LEU A 795 1.42 5.32 -40.50
C LEU A 795 0.55 5.33 -41.76
N ASP A 796 -0.62 4.70 -41.70
CA ASP A 796 -1.57 4.66 -42.80
C ASP A 796 -2.45 5.93 -42.83
N LEU A 797 -1.94 6.95 -43.51
CA LEU A 797 -2.65 8.21 -43.75
C LEU A 797 -3.96 8.01 -44.53
N LYS A 798 -4.02 7.00 -45.43
CA LYS A 798 -5.25 6.69 -46.19
C LYS A 798 -6.31 6.06 -45.31
N GLY A 799 -5.92 5.12 -44.45
CA GLY A 799 -6.81 4.48 -43.46
C GLY A 799 -7.38 5.47 -42.43
N LEU A 800 -6.61 6.52 -42.10
CA LEU A 800 -7.05 7.61 -41.23
C LEU A 800 -7.88 8.70 -41.94
N GLY A 801 -7.89 8.73 -43.28
CA GLY A 801 -8.60 9.74 -44.06
C GLY A 801 -7.99 11.14 -43.97
N ILE A 802 -6.71 11.27 -43.62
CA ILE A 802 -6.00 12.54 -43.46
C ILE A 802 -4.82 12.65 -44.45
N PRO A 803 -4.50 13.85 -44.96
CA PRO A 803 -3.37 14.03 -45.86
C PRO A 803 -2.01 13.99 -45.13
N SER A 804 -1.98 14.46 -43.88
CA SER A 804 -0.80 14.47 -43.00
C SER A 804 -1.22 14.75 -41.56
N LEU A 805 -0.37 14.43 -40.58
CA LEU A 805 -0.53 14.91 -39.20
C LEU A 805 -0.40 16.44 -39.13
N TYR A 806 -1.16 17.08 -38.23
CA TYR A 806 -1.05 18.51 -37.97
C TYR A 806 0.29 18.85 -37.30
N GLY A 807 0.79 20.08 -37.50
CA GLY A 807 2.03 20.54 -36.86
C GLY A 807 2.01 20.39 -35.34
N SER A 808 0.90 20.75 -34.69
CA SER A 808 0.72 20.57 -33.24
C SER A 808 0.80 19.12 -32.78
N GLN A 809 0.28 18.17 -33.59
CA GLN A 809 0.36 16.73 -33.28
C GLN A 809 1.80 16.23 -33.39
N LYS A 810 2.54 16.66 -34.42
CA LYS A 810 3.95 16.32 -34.58
C LYS A 810 4.79 16.87 -33.42
N ASN A 811 4.57 18.13 -33.04
CA ASN A 811 5.26 18.78 -31.93
C ASN A 811 4.99 18.06 -30.60
N ALA A 812 3.73 17.68 -30.35
CA ALA A 812 3.37 16.88 -29.18
C ALA A 812 4.09 15.52 -29.16
N VAL A 813 4.10 14.77 -30.27
CA VAL A 813 4.84 13.50 -30.35
C VAL A 813 6.34 13.70 -30.15
N TRP A 814 6.91 14.79 -30.69
CA TRP A 814 8.33 15.12 -30.48
C TRP A 814 8.64 15.37 -29.01
N MET A 815 7.83 16.20 -28.34
CA MET A 815 7.95 16.46 -26.91
C MET A 815 7.93 15.16 -26.10
N LEU A 816 6.97 14.27 -26.38
CA LEU A 816 6.83 13.00 -25.65
C LEU A 816 8.05 12.08 -25.85
N LYS A 817 8.61 12.02 -27.07
CA LYS A 817 9.85 11.27 -27.35
C LYS A 817 11.06 11.86 -26.62
N MET A 818 11.21 13.19 -26.64
CA MET A 818 12.36 13.88 -26.05
C MET A 818 12.37 13.82 -24.52
N ASN A 819 11.21 13.98 -23.90
CA ASN A 819 11.09 14.01 -22.45
C ASN A 819 10.87 12.62 -21.85
N GLY A 820 10.73 11.58 -22.67
CA GLY A 820 10.26 10.25 -22.29
C GLY A 820 8.77 10.22 -21.90
N GLY A 821 8.16 11.35 -21.56
CA GLY A 821 6.73 11.49 -21.30
C GLY A 821 6.31 12.95 -21.17
N GLY A 822 5.12 13.21 -20.59
CA GLY A 822 4.68 14.59 -20.36
C GLY A 822 3.16 14.77 -20.34
N ILE A 823 2.76 16.03 -20.21
CA ILE A 823 1.35 16.42 -20.16
C ILE A 823 0.94 17.05 -21.50
N ILE A 824 -0.10 16.51 -22.13
CA ILE A 824 -0.70 17.10 -23.34
C ILE A 824 -2.05 17.71 -22.98
N ASP A 825 -2.10 19.03 -22.95
CA ASP A 825 -3.31 19.81 -22.72
C ASP A 825 -3.75 20.53 -24.00
N HIS A 826 -4.34 19.77 -24.92
CA HIS A 826 -4.89 20.33 -26.15
C HIS A 826 -6.41 20.57 -26.03
N GLN A 827 -6.99 21.39 -26.91
CA GLN A 827 -8.45 21.52 -26.98
C GLN A 827 -9.12 20.22 -27.53
N VAL A 828 -10.39 19.99 -27.19
CA VAL A 828 -11.19 18.89 -27.74
C VAL A 828 -11.20 18.94 -29.28
N GLY A 829 -11.07 17.78 -29.93
CA GLY A 829 -11.10 17.67 -31.40
C GLY A 829 -9.74 17.87 -32.10
N THR A 830 -8.67 18.21 -31.39
CA THR A 830 -7.30 18.37 -31.94
C THR A 830 -6.58 17.05 -32.26
N GLY A 831 -7.24 15.91 -32.03
CA GLY A 831 -6.70 14.57 -32.33
C GLY A 831 -5.80 13.99 -31.23
N LYS A 832 -6.09 14.26 -29.95
CA LYS A 832 -5.39 13.68 -28.77
C LYS A 832 -5.24 12.16 -28.84
N THR A 833 -6.33 11.45 -29.17
CA THR A 833 -6.32 9.99 -29.34
C THR A 833 -5.31 9.54 -30.39
N LEU A 834 -5.19 10.29 -31.49
CA LEU A 834 -4.22 9.99 -32.54
C LEU A 834 -2.78 10.27 -32.06
N ILE A 835 -2.56 11.35 -31.30
CA ILE A 835 -1.27 11.64 -30.67
C ILE A 835 -0.83 10.47 -29.78
N MET A 836 -1.72 9.92 -28.94
CA MET A 836 -1.41 8.76 -28.09
C MET A 836 -1.01 7.53 -28.92
N CYS A 837 -1.80 7.18 -29.93
CA CYS A 837 -1.53 6.01 -30.76
C CYS A 837 -0.20 6.14 -31.51
N VAL A 838 0.06 7.33 -32.08
CA VAL A 838 1.29 7.61 -32.83
C VAL A 838 2.49 7.66 -31.89
N ALA A 839 2.39 8.32 -30.74
CA ALA A 839 3.47 8.39 -29.76
C ALA A 839 3.83 7.00 -29.21
N ALA A 840 2.85 6.22 -28.76
CA ALA A 840 3.08 4.88 -28.23
C ALA A 840 3.79 3.96 -29.25
N PHE A 841 3.30 3.93 -30.50
CA PHE A 841 3.92 3.12 -31.54
C PHE A 841 5.33 3.59 -31.90
N GLU A 842 5.52 4.90 -32.06
CA GLU A 842 6.81 5.47 -32.42
C GLU A 842 7.86 5.30 -31.31
N MET A 843 7.47 5.48 -30.05
CA MET A 843 8.34 5.23 -28.91
C MET A 843 8.77 3.76 -28.88
N LYS A 844 7.85 2.82 -29.15
CA LYS A 844 8.21 1.42 -29.25
C LYS A 844 9.15 1.12 -30.44
N ARG A 845 8.84 1.65 -31.63
CA ARG A 845 9.63 1.46 -32.86
C ARG A 845 11.07 1.93 -32.70
N LEU A 846 11.27 3.05 -32.00
CA LEU A 846 12.57 3.66 -31.75
C LEU A 846 13.33 3.07 -30.55
N GLY A 847 12.77 2.05 -29.88
CA GLY A 847 13.39 1.46 -28.70
C GLY A 847 13.22 2.28 -27.41
N LEU A 848 12.40 3.33 -27.43
CA LEU A 848 12.15 4.22 -26.27
C LEU A 848 11.20 3.57 -25.25
N ALA A 849 10.30 2.71 -25.73
CA ALA A 849 9.39 1.92 -24.90
C ALA A 849 9.47 0.44 -25.31
N ASN A 850 9.33 -0.47 -24.35
CA ASN A 850 9.20 -1.90 -24.59
C ASN A 850 7.75 -2.29 -24.87
N LYS A 851 6.85 -1.98 -23.92
CA LYS A 851 5.45 -2.41 -23.98
C LYS A 851 4.55 -1.28 -23.49
N PRO A 852 4.24 -0.31 -24.36
CA PRO A 852 3.41 0.82 -23.98
C PRO A 852 1.97 0.39 -23.72
N MET A 853 1.36 0.99 -22.70
CA MET A 853 -0.03 0.78 -22.33
C MET A 853 -0.82 2.10 -22.42
N ILE A 854 -1.99 2.06 -23.05
CA ILE A 854 -2.96 3.16 -23.09
C ILE A 854 -4.12 2.81 -22.17
N ILE A 855 -4.48 3.73 -21.26
CA ILE A 855 -5.65 3.62 -20.41
C ILE A 855 -6.64 4.74 -20.75
N GLY A 856 -7.93 4.40 -20.86
CA GLY A 856 -8.98 5.42 -21.00
C GLY A 856 -10.32 5.02 -20.39
N LEU A 857 -11.33 5.87 -20.62
CA LEU A 857 -12.71 5.61 -20.18
C LEU A 857 -13.33 4.42 -20.90
N LYS A 858 -14.27 3.73 -20.24
CA LYS A 858 -15.01 2.58 -20.79
C LYS A 858 -15.71 2.90 -22.12
N SER A 859 -16.14 4.14 -22.31
CA SER A 859 -16.76 4.62 -23.56
C SER A 859 -15.74 4.82 -24.69
N ASN A 860 -14.49 5.19 -24.37
CA ASN A 860 -13.52 5.70 -25.35
C ASN A 860 -12.52 4.63 -25.80
N VAL A 861 -12.22 3.62 -24.96
CA VAL A 861 -11.19 2.61 -25.27
C VAL A 861 -11.41 1.85 -26.59
N HIS A 862 -12.67 1.65 -26.98
CA HIS A 862 -13.00 1.03 -28.26
C HIS A 862 -12.59 1.93 -29.43
N ASP A 863 -12.90 3.23 -29.34
CA ASP A 863 -12.53 4.21 -30.35
C ASP A 863 -11.02 4.42 -30.42
N ILE A 864 -10.32 4.35 -29.29
CA ILE A 864 -8.86 4.35 -29.23
C ILE A 864 -8.31 3.13 -29.97
N ALA A 865 -8.80 1.92 -29.68
CA ALA A 865 -8.35 0.70 -30.32
C ALA A 865 -8.59 0.71 -31.84
N ASP A 866 -9.75 1.20 -32.28
CA ASP A 866 -10.08 1.34 -33.70
C ASP A 866 -9.28 2.43 -34.40
N THR A 867 -8.94 3.51 -33.69
CA THR A 867 -8.03 4.54 -34.21
C THR A 867 -6.62 3.99 -34.36
N PHE A 868 -6.13 3.22 -33.39
CA PHE A 868 -4.82 2.58 -33.45
C PHE A 868 -4.74 1.59 -34.62
N ARG A 869 -5.74 0.72 -34.78
CA ARG A 869 -5.79 -0.26 -35.89
C ARG A 869 -5.87 0.41 -37.26
N ARG A 870 -6.55 1.56 -37.38
CA ARG A 870 -6.57 2.34 -38.62
C ARG A 870 -5.25 3.06 -38.88
N ALA A 871 -4.60 3.58 -37.84
CA ALA A 871 -3.30 4.24 -37.95
C ALA A 871 -2.19 3.25 -38.32
N TYR A 872 -2.19 2.06 -37.71
CA TYR A 872 -1.18 1.03 -37.90
C TYR A 872 -1.83 -0.35 -38.07
N PRO A 873 -2.28 -0.71 -39.29
CA PRO A 873 -3.00 -1.96 -39.55
C PRO A 873 -2.21 -3.24 -39.22
N ASN A 874 -0.89 -3.17 -39.27
CA ASN A 874 -0.01 -4.31 -39.00
C ASN A 874 0.48 -4.38 -37.54
N ALA A 875 0.09 -3.43 -36.69
CA ALA A 875 0.51 -3.40 -35.29
C ALA A 875 -0.26 -4.44 -34.45
N ARG A 876 0.46 -5.10 -33.54
CA ARG A 876 -0.10 -6.05 -32.58
C ARG A 876 -0.67 -5.29 -31.39
N VAL A 877 -1.98 -5.06 -31.40
CA VAL A 877 -2.68 -4.34 -30.32
C VAL A 877 -3.56 -5.29 -29.52
N LEU A 878 -3.35 -5.34 -28.20
CA LEU A 878 -4.20 -6.08 -27.28
C LEU A 878 -5.29 -5.16 -26.73
N TYR A 879 -6.54 -5.54 -26.93
CA TYR A 879 -7.72 -4.84 -26.39
C TYR A 879 -8.75 -5.87 -25.90
N PRO A 880 -8.79 -6.18 -24.60
CA PRO A 880 -9.76 -7.12 -24.05
C PRO A 880 -11.13 -6.46 -23.86
N GLY A 881 -12.18 -7.10 -24.38
CA GLY A 881 -13.56 -6.68 -24.18
C GLY A 881 -14.02 -6.82 -22.71
N ARG A 882 -15.17 -6.22 -22.39
CA ARG A 882 -15.74 -6.28 -21.03
C ARG A 882 -16.09 -7.70 -20.58
N GLU A 883 -16.48 -8.57 -21.52
CA GLU A 883 -16.81 -10.00 -21.30
C GLU A 883 -15.57 -10.90 -21.19
N ASP A 884 -14.40 -10.36 -21.57
CA ASP A 884 -13.12 -11.08 -21.53
C ASP A 884 -12.33 -10.83 -20.25
N PHE A 885 -12.71 -9.82 -19.46
CA PHE A 885 -12.03 -9.44 -18.21
C PHE A 885 -12.73 -9.95 -16.94
N THR A 886 -13.20 -11.21 -16.96
CA THR A 886 -13.74 -11.89 -15.76
C THR A 886 -12.59 -12.38 -14.84
N PRO A 887 -12.83 -12.62 -13.54
CA PRO A 887 -11.78 -13.09 -12.61
C PRO A 887 -11.04 -14.37 -13.05
N GLU A 888 -11.71 -15.23 -13.82
CA GLU A 888 -11.15 -16.47 -14.35
C GLU A 888 -10.26 -16.23 -15.58
N LYS A 889 -10.69 -15.33 -16.48
CA LYS A 889 -10.00 -15.02 -17.75
C LYS A 889 -8.88 -14.00 -17.58
N ARG A 890 -8.95 -13.10 -16.58
CA ARG A 890 -7.94 -12.04 -16.35
C ARG A 890 -6.51 -12.59 -16.21
N VAL A 891 -6.36 -13.76 -15.54
CA VAL A 891 -5.05 -14.39 -15.33
C VAL A 891 -4.45 -14.83 -16.66
N GLY A 892 -5.28 -15.34 -17.58
CA GLY A 892 -4.84 -15.66 -18.94
C GLY A 892 -4.40 -14.42 -19.73
N ILE A 893 -5.14 -13.30 -19.61
CA ILE A 893 -4.77 -12.03 -20.25
C ILE A 893 -3.43 -11.50 -19.71
N PHE A 894 -3.21 -11.57 -18.40
CA PHE A 894 -1.96 -11.12 -17.78
C PHE A 894 -0.76 -11.95 -18.26
N HIS A 895 -0.91 -13.27 -18.38
CA HIS A 895 0.13 -14.11 -18.96
C HIS A 895 0.33 -13.87 -20.46
N ASP A 896 -0.75 -13.58 -21.21
CA ASP A 896 -0.67 -13.22 -22.63
C ASP A 896 0.07 -11.89 -22.84
N ILE A 897 -0.11 -10.93 -21.93
CA ILE A 897 0.68 -9.69 -21.89
C ILE A 897 2.16 -10.01 -21.60
N LYS A 898 2.43 -10.84 -20.58
CA LYS A 898 3.79 -11.21 -20.16
C LYS A 898 4.59 -11.88 -21.28
N ASN A 899 3.98 -12.85 -21.97
CA ASN A 899 4.68 -13.76 -22.89
C ASN A 899 4.73 -13.31 -24.36
N ASN A 900 4.14 -12.16 -24.69
CA ASN A 900 4.11 -11.66 -26.06
C ASN A 900 4.61 -10.22 -26.15
N ASN A 901 5.16 -9.90 -27.32
CA ASN A 901 5.66 -8.57 -27.63
C ASN A 901 4.55 -7.73 -28.28
N TRP A 902 3.72 -7.09 -27.46
CA TRP A 902 2.59 -6.26 -27.88
C TRP A 902 3.02 -4.85 -28.26
N ASP A 903 2.59 -4.34 -29.41
CA ASP A 903 2.90 -2.98 -29.87
C ASP A 903 2.20 -1.91 -29.04
N CYS A 904 1.01 -2.23 -28.55
CA CYS A 904 0.31 -1.43 -27.55
C CYS A 904 -0.72 -2.29 -26.83
N ILE A 905 -0.90 -2.05 -25.54
CA ILE A 905 -1.99 -2.65 -24.74
C ILE A 905 -3.00 -1.55 -24.42
N ILE A 906 -4.28 -1.79 -24.63
CA ILE A 906 -5.34 -0.80 -24.38
C ILE A 906 -6.29 -1.35 -23.32
N LEU A 907 -6.37 -0.69 -22.17
CA LEU A 907 -7.23 -1.07 -21.05
C LEU A 907 -8.14 0.09 -20.61
N THR A 908 -9.21 -0.24 -19.92
CA THR A 908 -10.02 0.76 -19.20
C THR A 908 -9.42 1.05 -17.82
N HIS A 909 -9.71 2.24 -17.28
CA HIS A 909 -9.35 2.63 -15.91
C HIS A 909 -9.70 1.57 -14.84
N ASP A 910 -10.87 0.94 -14.96
CA ASP A 910 -11.34 -0.13 -14.05
C ASP A 910 -10.60 -1.47 -14.26
N GLN A 911 -10.16 -1.76 -15.48
CA GLN A 911 -9.35 -2.95 -15.76
C GLN A 911 -7.92 -2.78 -15.24
N PHE A 912 -7.35 -1.58 -15.40
CA PHE A 912 -6.02 -1.25 -14.89
C PHE A 912 -5.96 -1.32 -13.36
N GLY A 913 -6.96 -0.77 -12.65
CA GLY A 913 -7.03 -0.85 -11.19
C GLY A 913 -7.15 -2.28 -10.62
N LYS A 914 -7.37 -3.29 -11.47
CA LYS A 914 -7.41 -4.71 -11.09
C LYS A 914 -6.08 -5.43 -11.31
N ILE A 915 -5.07 -4.75 -11.85
CA ILE A 915 -3.71 -5.28 -11.99
C ILE A 915 -3.02 -5.14 -10.62
N PRO A 916 -2.53 -6.24 -10.03
CA PRO A 916 -1.82 -6.17 -8.76
C PRO A 916 -0.49 -5.44 -8.93
N GLN A 917 -0.16 -4.61 -7.94
CA GLN A 917 1.16 -4.00 -7.81
C GLN A 917 2.16 -5.02 -7.26
N SER A 918 3.45 -4.81 -7.56
CA SER A 918 4.48 -5.59 -6.89
C SER A 918 4.58 -5.14 -5.42
N PRO A 919 4.62 -6.07 -4.47
CA PRO A 919 4.75 -5.73 -3.06
C PRO A 919 6.06 -5.02 -2.71
N GLU A 920 7.16 -5.38 -3.36
CA GLU A 920 8.50 -4.79 -3.14
C GLU A 920 8.47 -3.27 -3.40
N ILE A 921 7.70 -2.89 -4.41
CA ILE A 921 7.47 -1.52 -4.81
C ILE A 921 6.65 -0.79 -3.76
N GLN A 922 5.52 -1.39 -3.34
CA GLN A 922 4.68 -0.80 -2.29
C GLN A 922 5.47 -0.56 -0.99
N GLN A 923 6.40 -1.47 -0.66
CA GLN A 923 7.33 -1.32 0.44
C GLN A 923 8.23 -0.09 0.25
N GLU A 924 8.90 0.04 -0.90
CA GLU A 924 9.76 1.19 -1.22
C GLU A 924 9.01 2.53 -1.10
N ILE A 925 7.76 2.59 -1.57
CA ILE A 925 6.93 3.80 -1.54
C ILE A 925 6.59 4.19 -0.10
N TYR A 926 6.17 3.23 0.72
CA TYR A 926 5.85 3.49 2.13
C TYR A 926 7.10 3.92 2.89
N THR A 927 8.25 3.29 2.64
CA THR A 927 9.53 3.68 3.23
C THR A 927 9.91 5.12 2.87
N GLN A 928 9.86 5.51 1.60
CA GLN A 928 10.16 6.87 1.17
C GLN A 928 9.21 7.92 1.77
N GLU A 929 7.92 7.58 1.90
CA GLU A 929 6.95 8.49 2.53
C GLU A 929 7.22 8.65 4.04
N ILE A 930 7.61 7.58 4.72
CA ILE A 930 8.03 7.61 6.12
C ILE A 930 9.29 8.47 6.28
N GLU A 931 10.33 8.25 5.46
CA GLU A 931 11.57 9.04 5.48
C GLU A 931 11.30 10.54 5.30
N SER A 932 10.44 10.91 4.34
CA SER A 932 10.05 12.31 4.14
C SER A 932 9.35 12.91 5.36
N ILE A 933 8.49 12.15 6.04
CA ILE A 933 7.84 12.61 7.28
C ILE A 933 8.86 12.75 8.42
N GLU A 934 9.83 11.84 8.51
CA GLU A 934 10.90 11.89 9.52
C GLU A 934 11.82 13.10 9.33
N GLU A 935 12.22 13.39 8.09
CA GLU A 935 13.00 14.59 7.77
C GLU A 935 12.27 15.86 8.20
N ASN A 936 10.98 15.96 7.89
CA ASN A 936 10.14 17.08 8.31
C ASN A 936 10.09 17.21 9.85
N LEU A 937 9.92 16.09 10.57
CA LEU A 937 9.92 16.07 12.04
C LEU A 937 11.27 16.50 12.63
N ALA A 938 12.39 16.07 12.04
CA ALA A 938 13.74 16.43 12.50
C ALA A 938 14.03 17.93 12.35
N VAL A 939 13.58 18.54 11.25
CA VAL A 939 13.67 20.01 11.06
C VAL A 939 12.92 20.75 12.16
N PHE A 940 11.76 20.25 12.57
CA PHE A 940 10.98 20.85 13.67
C PHE A 940 11.66 20.77 15.03
N GLU A 941 12.36 19.68 15.31
CA GLU A 941 13.08 19.52 16.59
C GLU A 941 14.31 20.41 16.67
N GLN A 942 14.99 20.66 15.54
CA GLN A 942 16.15 21.55 15.48
C GLN A 942 15.77 23.04 15.55
N GLN A 943 14.62 23.45 15.00
CA GLN A 943 14.22 24.85 14.92
C GLN A 943 13.64 25.44 16.22
N GLY A 944 13.33 24.60 17.21
CA GLY A 944 13.24 24.99 18.62
C GLY A 944 12.13 25.98 19.05
N ASN A 945 11.40 26.64 18.14
CA ASN A 945 10.31 27.56 18.49
C ASN A 945 9.30 27.70 17.33
N GLU A 946 8.01 27.69 17.69
CA GLU A 946 6.83 28.11 16.89
C GLU A 946 6.13 27.11 15.94
N VAL A 947 6.34 25.80 16.06
CA VAL A 947 5.44 24.84 15.39
C VAL A 947 4.30 24.49 16.35
N THR A 948 3.06 24.67 15.91
CA THR A 948 1.88 24.26 16.70
C THR A 948 1.96 22.75 16.95
N GLY A 949 1.98 22.33 18.22
CA GLY A 949 2.10 20.91 18.60
C GLY A 949 1.04 19.99 17.99
N TRP A 950 -0.03 20.55 17.44
CA TRP A 950 -1.04 19.85 16.64
C TRP A 950 -0.49 19.29 15.31
N ILE A 951 0.36 20.04 14.61
CA ILE A 951 0.97 19.61 13.34
C ILE A 951 1.96 18.46 13.58
N LYS A 952 2.80 18.58 14.62
CA LYS A 952 3.74 17.52 15.03
C LYS A 952 2.98 16.21 15.34
N LYS A 953 1.93 16.28 16.16
CA LYS A 953 1.06 15.13 16.47
C LYS A 953 0.37 14.54 15.24
N GLY A 954 -0.02 15.38 14.28
CA GLY A 954 -0.62 14.94 13.02
C GLY A 954 0.35 14.15 12.15
N LEU A 955 1.60 14.62 12.01
CA LEU A 955 2.66 13.95 11.26
C LEU A 955 3.09 12.64 11.92
N GLU A 956 3.25 12.63 13.25
CA GLU A 956 3.53 11.42 14.03
C GLU A 956 2.44 10.35 13.79
N ARG A 957 1.17 10.74 13.84
CA ARG A 957 0.06 9.81 13.57
C ARG A 957 0.04 9.31 12.13
N ARG A 958 0.44 10.12 11.15
CA ARG A 958 0.56 9.68 9.75
C ARG A 958 1.66 8.65 9.61
N LYS A 959 2.82 8.88 10.24
CA LYS A 959 3.95 7.94 10.29
C LYS A 959 3.51 6.59 10.85
N GLU A 960 2.88 6.57 12.04
CA GLU A 960 2.41 5.33 12.67
C GLU A 960 1.45 4.52 11.77
N ASN A 961 0.57 5.20 11.03
CA ASN A 961 -0.36 4.53 10.13
C ASN A 961 0.34 3.94 8.88
N LEU A 962 1.41 4.58 8.40
CA LEU A 962 2.21 4.07 7.28
C LEU A 962 3.07 2.87 7.72
N GLU A 963 3.67 2.94 8.91
CA GLU A 963 4.41 1.81 9.50
C GLU A 963 3.52 0.59 9.68
N ALA A 964 2.29 0.75 10.20
CA ALA A 964 1.35 -0.37 10.32
C ALA A 964 0.94 -0.98 8.97
N LYS A 965 0.88 -0.17 7.90
CA LYS A 965 0.63 -0.69 6.54
C LYS A 965 1.85 -1.43 5.99
N LEU A 966 3.05 -0.92 6.27
CA LEU A 966 4.32 -1.52 5.87
C LEU A 966 4.51 -2.89 6.53
N GLU A 967 4.29 -3.00 7.84
CA GLU A 967 4.33 -4.28 8.57
C GLU A 967 3.33 -5.29 8.01
N LYS A 968 2.11 -4.85 7.71
CA LYS A 968 1.10 -5.69 7.05
C LYS A 968 1.58 -6.18 5.70
N LEU A 969 2.12 -5.30 4.87
CA LEU A 969 2.63 -5.64 3.56
C LEU A 969 3.81 -6.62 3.64
N GLU A 970 4.76 -6.41 4.55
CA GLU A 970 5.90 -7.32 4.74
C GLU A 970 5.47 -8.72 5.17
N GLN A 971 4.41 -8.84 5.97
CA GLN A 971 3.82 -10.14 6.31
C GLN A 971 3.04 -10.72 5.15
N ASP A 972 2.26 -9.91 4.42
CA ASP A 972 1.57 -10.34 3.21
C ASP A 972 2.57 -10.84 2.16
N ILE A 973 3.78 -10.26 2.06
CA ILE A 973 4.90 -10.74 1.22
C ILE A 973 5.40 -12.11 1.70
N LYS A 974 5.69 -12.25 2.99
CA LYS A 974 6.20 -13.50 3.57
C LYS A 974 5.21 -14.66 3.45
N ASP A 975 3.92 -14.35 3.57
CA ASP A 975 2.84 -15.33 3.53
C ASP A 975 2.20 -15.47 2.15
N ARG A 976 2.72 -14.77 1.12
CA ARG A 976 2.16 -14.81 -0.23
C ARG A 976 2.40 -16.18 -0.88
N THR A 977 1.34 -16.95 -1.03
CA THR A 977 1.36 -18.22 -1.78
C THR A 977 0.82 -18.08 -3.20
N ASP A 978 0.04 -17.03 -3.47
CA ASP A 978 -0.56 -16.73 -4.78
C ASP A 978 0.19 -15.57 -5.45
N ASP A 979 1.11 -15.94 -6.32
CA ASP A 979 1.77 -15.03 -7.24
C ASP A 979 0.87 -14.82 -8.47
N VAL A 980 0.02 -13.80 -8.36
CA VAL A 980 -0.64 -13.17 -9.49
C VAL A 980 0.39 -12.28 -10.18
N THR A 981 0.59 -12.48 -11.48
CA THR A 981 1.47 -11.66 -12.31
C THR A 981 1.23 -10.17 -12.04
N ASP A 982 2.25 -9.53 -11.48
CA ASP A 982 2.22 -8.12 -11.13
C ASP A 982 2.57 -7.23 -12.34
N PHE A 983 2.38 -5.93 -12.16
CA PHE A 983 2.65 -4.93 -13.20
C PHE A 983 4.09 -4.97 -13.74
N ARG A 984 5.09 -5.22 -12.88
CA ARG A 984 6.51 -5.28 -13.26
C ARG A 984 6.79 -6.53 -14.10
N GLN A 985 6.27 -7.68 -13.67
CA GLN A 985 6.38 -8.93 -14.40
C GLN A 985 5.68 -8.91 -15.75
N MET A 986 4.76 -7.98 -16.03
CA MET A 986 4.16 -7.85 -17.38
C MET A 986 5.10 -7.18 -18.39
N GLY A 987 6.21 -6.56 -17.95
CA GLY A 987 7.16 -5.85 -18.80
C GLY A 987 6.59 -4.55 -19.39
N ILE A 988 5.58 -3.96 -18.73
CA ILE A 988 5.00 -2.66 -19.09
C ILE A 988 5.87 -1.56 -18.48
N ASP A 989 6.35 -0.66 -19.32
CA ASP A 989 7.34 0.36 -18.96
C ASP A 989 6.89 1.79 -19.29
N HIS A 990 5.82 1.96 -20.07
CA HIS A 990 5.28 3.25 -20.47
C HIS A 990 3.75 3.29 -20.41
N LEU A 991 3.19 4.38 -19.86
CA LEU A 991 1.76 4.54 -19.66
C LEU A 991 1.22 5.84 -20.24
N PHE A 992 0.17 5.73 -21.04
CA PHE A 992 -0.59 6.84 -21.61
C PHE A 992 -1.98 6.86 -20.99
N VAL A 993 -2.35 7.99 -20.36
CA VAL A 993 -3.61 8.12 -19.62
C VAL A 993 -4.51 9.14 -20.31
N ASP A 994 -5.65 8.68 -20.81
CA ASP A 994 -6.77 9.47 -21.31
C ASP A 994 -7.70 9.83 -20.15
N GLU A 995 -8.17 11.08 -20.06
CA GLU A 995 -9.14 11.55 -19.06
C GLU A 995 -8.64 11.41 -17.60
N SER A 996 -7.43 11.88 -17.35
CA SER A 996 -6.74 11.76 -16.05
C SER A 996 -7.44 12.43 -14.87
N HIS A 997 -8.32 13.40 -15.11
CA HIS A 997 -9.06 14.11 -14.06
C HIS A 997 -10.15 13.26 -13.39
N TYR A 998 -10.57 12.15 -14.01
CA TYR A 998 -11.63 11.29 -13.49
C TYR A 998 -11.19 10.34 -12.37
N GLN A 999 -9.88 10.23 -12.11
CA GLN A 999 -9.34 9.30 -11.12
C GLN A 999 -8.19 9.96 -10.34
N ASN A 1000 -8.19 9.81 -9.02
CA ASN A 1000 -7.06 10.17 -8.18
C ASN A 1000 -5.90 9.20 -8.44
N PHE A 1001 -5.20 9.36 -9.57
CA PHE A 1001 -4.01 8.59 -9.92
C PHE A 1001 -2.86 8.76 -8.90
N TYR A 1002 -2.96 9.73 -7.99
CA TYR A 1002 -2.06 9.90 -6.85
C TYR A 1002 -2.10 8.75 -5.82
N GLU A 1003 -3.17 7.95 -5.78
CA GLU A 1003 -3.27 6.78 -4.87
C GLU A 1003 -2.63 5.51 -5.45
N PHE A 1004 -2.38 5.47 -6.77
CA PHE A 1004 -1.56 4.44 -7.38
C PHE A 1004 -0.15 5.01 -7.47
N PRO A 1005 0.83 4.48 -6.72
CA PRO A 1005 2.15 5.05 -6.74
C PRO A 1005 2.85 4.63 -8.05
N ILE A 1006 2.67 5.46 -9.08
CA ILE A 1006 3.21 5.38 -10.44
C ILE A 1006 4.75 5.59 -10.48
N LYS A 1007 5.44 5.45 -9.35
CA LYS A 1007 6.89 5.73 -9.23
C LYS A 1007 7.80 4.79 -10.05
N LEU A 1008 7.29 3.70 -10.61
CA LEU A 1008 8.04 2.80 -11.52
C LEU A 1008 8.04 3.18 -12.97
N LEU A 1009 7.06 3.96 -13.39
CA LEU A 1009 7.04 4.36 -14.78
C LEU A 1009 8.14 5.40 -14.91
N ASN A 1010 9.21 5.05 -15.62
CA ASN A 1010 10.26 6.00 -16.00
C ASN A 1010 9.60 7.27 -16.57
N TYR A 1011 8.47 7.10 -17.27
CA TYR A 1011 7.69 8.19 -17.80
C TYR A 1011 6.18 7.91 -17.86
N LEU A 1012 5.37 8.85 -17.35
CA LEU A 1012 3.91 8.87 -17.45
C LEU A 1012 3.48 9.95 -18.44
N VAL A 1013 2.64 9.58 -19.41
CA VAL A 1013 2.02 10.54 -20.33
C VAL A 1013 0.57 10.80 -19.91
N ILE A 1014 0.30 12.00 -19.43
CA ILE A 1014 -1.03 12.42 -19.00
C ILE A 1014 -1.64 13.29 -20.10
N ILE A 1015 -2.83 12.93 -20.59
CA ILE A 1015 -3.57 13.78 -21.51
C ILE A 1015 -4.82 14.29 -20.82
N CYS A 1016 -4.85 15.61 -20.58
CA CYS A 1016 -5.97 16.28 -19.94
C CYS A 1016 -7.01 16.69 -21.00
N PHE A 1017 -8.29 16.61 -20.65
CA PHE A 1017 -9.38 17.22 -21.40
C PHE A 1017 -9.95 18.36 -20.58
N ASP A 1018 -9.86 19.57 -21.12
CA ASP A 1018 -10.72 20.67 -20.69
C ASP A 1018 -12.18 20.30 -21.05
N PRO A 1019 -13.13 20.39 -20.08
CA PRO A 1019 -14.56 20.18 -20.31
C PRO A 1019 -15.20 21.10 -21.37
#